data_AF-A0AA39JEE2-F1
#
_entry.id   AF-A0AA39JEE2-F1
#
_cell.length_a   1.000
_cell.length_b   1.000
_cell.length_c   1.000
_cell.angle_alpha   90.00
_cell.angle_beta   90.00
_cell.angle_gamma   90.00
#
_symmetry.space_group_name_H-M   'P 1'
#
loop_
_entity.id
_entity.type
_entity.pdbx_description
1 polymer ?
#
loop_
_entity_poly.entity_id
_entity_poly.type
_entity_poly.pdbx_seq_one_letter_code
_entity_poly.pdbx_strand_id
1 'polypeptide(L)'
;MYHDKGISMPIQDPDSDDPSIDNTGNFDATEHDMDRATYDPYIAEDLRTRIFVFPEVFLTKILHLPPDWRTVYQTEMKTIRSSKAFKSLLKEYSDTCDSTQDEKMLYHPFNQAWNAGTRALCEKKGKNDKAPPRLGLYRQDSQEVLAGKAALSSDSLGLFQSLFEGSRNSLRSIKDNGLSNNLTWAQTLHWFEFKLHPRLLDQGAGCQYRILSEDGIDPAAPAITTSDSSSDPHNGVPFWTSAAQKRPSTGSARTGGSSKYARVASTPDVSAARAKFQNEAEEKHSIAVEQAAADSNERKKVSLQCARYALEMLSSAGFRTHCINALIASKQMQPLYYDRSSIIVCKDFHIVDRNGDVTDFFIGTIIGFSKLTERQRGIQRSLCDDSSMVEKYQTYTTRCRDDPKTVFQGVKLNLTVSKAETKVVLTLGRIVSRQPGIVGRDTCVMEATASEYEPWKEKELVVKISWPASTHISEVEFVTKARKMAREMPQSPIDGNQSDWALDHLPDIVHSQDFGYDADSPQATLRELFLIAKWANDQTFLHEDRVCRVTVQEKLYWLEELKTPREYAQVLVDIAQIHKWVYDHPRILHRDISMGNIMWRRNRLGIICGVLNDFDLSSYRDDSGATSRHRTGTRPYMSFELLKNDKEGRPPQHLYRHDLESILYAVLLLTRCHQLDGTLPEGESQLVHVACPKLDGWVYLPCDKLQSEKELFFITSDPNIEPTTTFKGFKPWLKRLYKMFRTGFKAQSMFFDQSGDIAEEASAPPPVDQFLPIAIEYTPPQAPALFNHHTLAGNVDYVKFLGACRSFGGESLRLRNYQLVLDEET
;
A
#
# COMPACT_ATOMS: atom_id res chain seq x y z
N MET A 1 -60.93 -11.22 -5.01
CA MET A 1 -61.20 -9.82 -5.41
C MET A 1 -59.85 -9.12 -5.36
N TYR A 2 -59.14 -9.06 -6.49
CA TYR A 2 -59.12 -7.92 -7.43
C TYR A 2 -58.45 -6.70 -6.77
N HIS A 3 -57.39 -6.05 -7.24
CA HIS A 3 -56.72 -5.87 -8.55
C HIS A 3 -55.30 -5.35 -8.21
N ASP A 4 -54.17 -5.80 -8.77
CA ASP A 4 -53.63 -5.65 -10.13
C ASP A 4 -53.67 -4.21 -10.70
N LYS A 5 -52.50 -3.54 -10.72
CA LYS A 5 -52.13 -2.48 -11.67
C LYS A 5 -50.61 -2.46 -11.85
N GLY A 6 -50.16 -3.08 -12.93
CA GLY A 6 -48.87 -2.80 -13.54
C GLY A 6 -48.84 -1.44 -14.24
N ILE A 7 -47.67 -0.82 -14.24
CA ILE A 7 -47.29 0.22 -15.20
C ILE A 7 -45.91 -0.16 -15.73
N SER A 8 -45.87 -0.50 -17.02
CA SER A 8 -44.68 -0.68 -17.85
C SER A 8 -44.17 0.66 -18.35
N MET A 9 -42.85 0.86 -18.39
CA MET A 9 -42.15 1.72 -19.37
C MET A 9 -40.61 1.52 -19.24
N PRO A 10 -39.80 1.85 -20.27
CA PRO A 10 -39.23 0.88 -21.19
C PRO A 10 -37.72 0.62 -21.00
N ILE A 11 -37.28 -0.51 -21.58
CA ILE A 11 -35.89 -0.90 -21.81
C ILE A 11 -35.29 0.04 -22.87
N GLN A 12 -34.15 0.67 -22.54
CA GLN A 12 -33.25 1.33 -23.50
C GLN A 12 -31.84 0.75 -23.34
N ASP A 13 -31.19 0.58 -24.50
CA ASP A 13 -29.90 -0.07 -24.75
C ASP A 13 -28.73 0.39 -23.88
N PRO A 14 -27.76 -0.51 -23.58
CA PRO A 14 -26.49 -0.17 -22.97
C PRO A 14 -25.41 -0.02 -24.05
N ASP A 15 -25.18 1.20 -24.54
CA ASP A 15 -24.00 1.50 -25.38
C ASP A 15 -23.63 2.98 -25.25
N SER A 16 -22.66 3.27 -24.39
CA SER A 16 -21.74 4.41 -24.54
C SER A 16 -20.55 4.23 -23.59
N ASP A 17 -19.51 3.58 -24.10
CA ASP A 17 -18.15 3.57 -23.56
C ASP A 17 -17.52 4.97 -23.71
N ASP A 18 -17.02 5.53 -22.61
CA ASP A 18 -15.90 6.49 -22.63
C ASP A 18 -14.98 6.23 -21.41
N PRO A 19 -13.70 5.86 -21.63
CA PRO A 19 -12.80 5.43 -20.57
C PRO A 19 -11.90 6.59 -20.13
N SER A 20 -12.17 7.21 -18.98
CA SER A 20 -11.13 7.98 -18.28
C SER A 20 -11.46 8.31 -16.82
N ILE A 21 -10.41 8.29 -16.02
CA ILE A 21 -10.20 8.89 -14.69
C ILE A 21 -10.25 7.91 -13.51
N ASP A 22 -9.03 7.49 -13.15
CA ASP A 22 -8.60 6.75 -11.96
C ASP A 22 -8.96 7.46 -10.66
N ASN A 23 -9.69 6.76 -9.78
CA ASN A 23 -9.91 7.14 -8.38
C ASN A 23 -8.79 6.57 -7.49
N THR A 24 -8.01 7.45 -6.86
CA THR A 24 -7.09 7.08 -5.78
C THR A 24 -7.57 7.71 -4.48
N GLY A 25 -7.75 6.92 -3.41
CA GLY A 25 -7.97 7.42 -2.05
C GLY A 25 -9.35 7.17 -1.49
N ASN A 26 -9.54 6.14 -0.66
CA ASN A 26 -10.67 6.05 0.26
C ASN A 26 -10.15 6.24 1.69
N PHE A 27 -10.59 7.33 2.32
CA PHE A 27 -10.69 7.45 3.76
C PHE A 27 -12.18 7.58 4.04
N ASP A 28 -12.84 6.46 4.30
CA ASP A 28 -14.05 6.44 5.10
C ASP A 28 -14.02 5.15 5.91
N ALA A 29 -13.98 5.32 7.23
CA ALA A 29 -13.84 4.24 8.19
C ALA A 29 -15.17 3.93 8.86
N THR A 30 -16.31 4.20 8.24
CA THR A 30 -17.59 3.71 8.73
C THR A 30 -18.52 3.34 7.59
N GLU A 31 -19.01 2.09 7.66
CA GLU A 31 -20.11 1.51 6.89
C GLU A 31 -20.03 1.58 5.36
N HIS A 32 -19.34 0.61 4.76
CA HIS A 32 -19.90 -0.24 3.70
C HIS A 32 -19.05 -1.52 3.62
N ASP A 33 -19.71 -2.67 3.39
CA ASP A 33 -19.07 -3.94 3.07
C ASP A 33 -17.94 -3.70 2.06
N MET A 34 -16.69 -3.93 2.49
CA MET A 34 -15.52 -3.60 1.69
C MET A 34 -15.41 -4.56 0.50
N ASP A 35 -15.88 -4.09 -0.66
CA ASP A 35 -15.74 -4.79 -1.93
C ASP A 35 -14.27 -4.88 -2.34
N ARG A 36 -13.89 -6.02 -2.95
CA ARG A 36 -12.51 -6.31 -3.38
C ARG A 36 -11.96 -5.30 -4.39
N ALA A 37 -12.84 -4.68 -5.17
CA ALA A 37 -12.49 -3.65 -6.15
C ALA A 37 -11.91 -2.38 -5.51
N THR A 38 -12.17 -2.12 -4.22
CA THR A 38 -11.69 -0.91 -3.54
C THR A 38 -10.17 -0.86 -3.39
N TYR A 39 -9.48 -2.01 -3.39
CA TYR A 39 -8.03 -2.07 -3.21
C TYR A 39 -7.23 -2.19 -4.51
N ASP A 40 -7.88 -2.46 -5.64
CA ASP A 40 -7.19 -2.70 -6.91
C ASP A 40 -6.25 -1.56 -7.35
N PRO A 41 -6.62 -0.28 -7.21
CA PRO A 41 -5.72 0.81 -7.60
C PRO A 41 -4.42 0.81 -6.79
N TYR A 42 -4.49 0.45 -5.50
CA TYR A 42 -3.33 0.39 -4.62
C TYR A 42 -2.45 -0.81 -4.94
N ILE A 43 -3.05 -1.98 -5.16
CA ILE A 43 -2.32 -3.17 -5.58
C ILE A 43 -1.66 -2.95 -6.94
N ALA A 44 -2.36 -2.28 -7.86
CA ALA A 44 -1.82 -1.93 -9.17
C ALA A 44 -0.60 -1.01 -9.06
N GLU A 45 -0.62 -0.04 -8.13
CA GLU A 45 0.53 0.82 -7.84
C GLU A 45 1.70 0.03 -7.24
N ASP A 46 1.45 -0.83 -6.25
CA ASP A 46 2.46 -1.72 -5.68
C ASP A 46 3.13 -2.58 -6.79
N LEU A 47 2.32 -3.12 -7.71
CA LEU A 47 2.81 -3.91 -8.86
C LEU A 47 3.65 -3.10 -9.86
N ARG A 48 3.59 -1.77 -9.88
CA ARG A 48 4.52 -0.96 -10.72
C ARG A 48 5.95 -1.03 -10.18
N THR A 49 6.08 -1.14 -8.87
CA THR A 49 7.36 -1.18 -8.15
C THR A 49 7.95 -2.59 -8.04
N ARG A 50 7.32 -3.59 -8.67
CA ARG A 50 7.80 -4.97 -8.66
C ARG A 50 9.19 -5.11 -9.30
N ILE A 51 9.95 -6.07 -8.79
CA ILE A 51 11.32 -6.37 -9.23
C ILE A 51 11.30 -7.66 -10.06
N PHE A 52 11.82 -7.57 -11.28
CA PHE A 52 11.95 -8.73 -12.18
C PHE A 52 13.33 -9.39 -12.05
N VAL A 53 13.37 -10.71 -11.86
CA VAL A 53 14.61 -11.46 -11.59
C VAL A 53 14.72 -12.76 -12.39
N PHE A 54 15.93 -13.28 -12.57
CA PHE A 54 16.15 -14.61 -13.14
C PHE A 54 15.79 -15.74 -12.15
N PRO A 55 15.49 -16.96 -12.64
CA PRO A 55 15.17 -18.11 -11.78
C PRO A 55 16.25 -18.47 -10.76
N GLU A 56 17.53 -18.27 -11.09
CA GLU A 56 18.67 -18.45 -10.18
C GLU A 56 18.53 -17.63 -8.90
N VAL A 57 18.12 -16.36 -9.05
CA VAL A 57 17.94 -15.44 -7.92
C VAL A 57 16.81 -15.95 -7.02
N PHE A 58 15.68 -16.34 -7.61
CA PHE A 58 14.54 -16.84 -6.85
C PHE A 58 14.89 -18.12 -6.08
N LEU A 59 15.52 -19.08 -6.74
CA LEU A 59 15.92 -20.36 -6.13
C LEU A 59 16.91 -20.17 -4.98
N THR A 60 17.87 -19.26 -5.14
CA THR A 60 18.96 -19.10 -4.15
C THR A 60 18.60 -18.17 -3.00
N LYS A 61 17.87 -17.08 -3.26
CA LYS A 61 17.54 -16.07 -2.25
C LYS A 61 16.20 -16.33 -1.58
N ILE A 62 15.18 -16.73 -2.33
CA ILE A 62 13.84 -16.95 -1.76
C ILE A 62 13.68 -18.40 -1.31
N LEU A 63 14.14 -19.37 -2.11
CA LEU A 63 14.04 -20.80 -1.77
C LEU A 63 15.27 -21.37 -1.05
N HIS A 64 16.26 -20.52 -0.71
CA HIS A 64 17.45 -20.87 0.09
C HIS A 64 18.27 -22.03 -0.48
N LEU A 65 18.26 -22.23 -1.79
CA LEU A 65 19.19 -23.15 -2.43
C LEU A 65 20.60 -22.53 -2.47
N PRO A 66 21.69 -23.32 -2.30
CA PRO A 66 23.03 -22.80 -2.47
C PRO A 66 23.29 -22.41 -3.94
N PRO A 67 24.24 -21.51 -4.25
CA PRO A 67 24.53 -21.10 -5.63
C PRO A 67 24.83 -22.27 -6.58
N ASP A 68 25.46 -23.33 -6.07
CA ASP A 68 25.84 -24.55 -6.79
C ASP A 68 24.83 -25.71 -6.58
N TRP A 69 23.55 -25.40 -6.31
CA TRP A 69 22.51 -26.37 -5.97
C TRP A 69 22.36 -27.55 -6.94
N ARG A 70 22.65 -27.37 -8.23
CA ARG A 70 22.63 -28.47 -9.23
C ARG A 70 23.64 -29.55 -8.90
N THR A 71 24.80 -29.17 -8.37
CA THR A 71 25.86 -30.07 -7.92
C THR A 71 25.51 -30.65 -6.55
N VAL A 72 25.14 -29.79 -5.60
CA VAL A 72 24.79 -30.20 -4.23
C VAL A 72 23.66 -31.22 -4.20
N TYR A 73 22.63 -31.00 -5.03
CA TYR A 73 21.44 -31.86 -5.08
C TYR A 73 21.40 -32.80 -6.29
N GLN A 74 22.55 -33.07 -6.94
CA GLN A 74 22.60 -33.94 -8.12
C GLN A 74 21.95 -35.32 -7.87
N THR A 75 22.10 -35.86 -6.65
CA THR A 75 21.54 -37.16 -6.25
C THR A 75 20.02 -37.13 -6.13
N GLU A 76 19.48 -36.11 -5.46
CA GLU A 76 18.05 -35.85 -5.33
C GLU A 76 17.41 -35.60 -6.68
N MET A 77 18.04 -34.74 -7.51
CA MET A 77 17.59 -34.46 -8.87
C MET A 77 17.53 -35.74 -9.71
N LYS A 78 18.58 -36.57 -9.67
CA LYS A 78 18.59 -37.87 -10.35
C LYS A 78 17.49 -38.80 -9.83
N THR A 79 17.20 -38.75 -8.53
CA THR A 79 16.16 -39.57 -7.90
C THR A 79 14.76 -39.16 -8.39
N ILE A 80 14.44 -37.86 -8.41
CA ILE A 80 13.18 -37.35 -8.98
C ILE A 80 13.09 -37.71 -10.47
N ARG A 81 14.15 -37.43 -11.24
CA ARG A 81 14.24 -37.75 -12.67
C ARG A 81 14.07 -39.24 -12.96
N SER A 82 14.39 -40.14 -12.03
CA SER A 82 14.29 -41.58 -12.24
C SER A 82 12.99 -42.19 -11.71
N SER A 83 12.17 -41.43 -11.00
CA SER A 83 10.90 -41.90 -10.44
C SER A 83 9.89 -42.19 -11.55
N LYS A 84 9.52 -43.47 -11.71
CA LYS A 84 8.51 -43.89 -12.71
C LYS A 84 7.16 -43.21 -12.47
N ALA A 85 6.76 -43.07 -11.21
CA ALA A 85 5.52 -42.41 -10.84
C ALA A 85 5.54 -40.92 -11.22
N PHE A 86 6.63 -40.21 -10.91
CA PHE A 86 6.78 -38.80 -11.27
C PHE A 86 6.73 -38.59 -12.78
N LYS A 87 7.50 -39.37 -13.55
CA LYS A 87 7.51 -39.28 -15.02
C LYS A 87 6.12 -39.49 -15.62
N SER A 88 5.41 -40.53 -15.17
CA SER A 88 4.08 -40.85 -15.69
C SER A 88 3.09 -39.72 -15.44
N LEU A 89 3.06 -39.18 -14.23
CA LEU A 89 2.13 -38.12 -13.83
C LEU A 89 2.49 -36.77 -14.45
N LEU A 90 3.79 -36.48 -14.61
CA LEU A 90 4.23 -35.27 -15.31
C LEU A 90 3.88 -35.33 -16.81
N LYS A 91 3.97 -36.52 -17.41
CA LYS A 91 3.51 -36.72 -18.79
C LYS A 91 2.00 -36.51 -18.90
N GLU A 92 1.21 -37.06 -17.99
CA GLU A 92 -0.24 -36.83 -17.94
C GLU A 92 -0.58 -35.32 -17.84
N TYR A 93 0.13 -34.57 -16.99
CA TYR A 93 0.01 -33.11 -16.93
C TYR A 93 0.35 -32.46 -18.28
N SER A 94 1.48 -32.83 -18.89
CA SER A 94 1.91 -32.31 -20.18
C SER A 94 0.89 -32.58 -21.29
N ASP A 95 0.34 -33.79 -21.35
CA ASP A 95 -0.67 -34.20 -22.34
C ASP A 95 -2.01 -33.47 -22.09
N THR A 96 -2.35 -33.19 -20.83
CA THR A 96 -3.53 -32.39 -20.46
C THR A 96 -3.36 -30.93 -20.92
N CYS A 97 -2.17 -30.34 -20.75
CA CYS A 97 -1.86 -28.99 -21.24
C CYS A 97 -2.06 -28.84 -22.76
N ASP A 98 -1.85 -29.90 -23.53
CA ASP A 98 -1.98 -29.87 -24.99
C ASP A 98 -3.43 -30.07 -25.47
N SER A 99 -4.30 -30.61 -24.63
CA SER A 99 -5.65 -31.04 -25.01
C SER A 99 -6.79 -30.24 -24.37
N THR A 100 -6.58 -29.63 -23.21
CA THR A 100 -7.63 -28.90 -22.50
C THR A 100 -7.82 -27.47 -23.00
N GLN A 101 -9.06 -26.98 -22.90
CA GLN A 101 -9.42 -25.56 -23.01
C GLN A 101 -9.97 -25.00 -21.70
N ASP A 102 -9.87 -25.77 -20.62
CA ASP A 102 -10.32 -25.41 -19.27
C ASP A 102 -9.14 -25.46 -18.31
N GLU A 103 -8.85 -24.33 -17.68
CA GLU A 103 -7.79 -24.16 -16.68
C GLU A 103 -7.96 -25.15 -15.52
N LYS A 104 -9.21 -25.43 -15.11
CA LYS A 104 -9.54 -26.30 -13.97
C LYS A 104 -9.03 -27.74 -14.14
N MET A 105 -8.88 -28.19 -15.39
CA MET A 105 -8.39 -29.53 -15.70
C MET A 105 -6.88 -29.68 -15.45
N LEU A 106 -6.13 -28.58 -15.36
CA LEU A 106 -4.67 -28.61 -15.14
C LEU A 106 -4.27 -28.88 -13.68
N TYR A 107 -5.14 -28.51 -12.74
CA TYR A 107 -4.86 -28.52 -11.30
C TYR A 107 -4.54 -29.92 -10.77
N HIS A 108 -5.42 -30.88 -11.05
CA HIS A 108 -5.29 -32.25 -10.54
C HIS A 108 -4.02 -32.96 -11.04
N PRO A 109 -3.75 -33.04 -12.37
CA PRO A 109 -2.55 -33.71 -12.86
C PRO A 109 -1.26 -33.01 -12.43
N PHE A 110 -1.22 -31.67 -12.38
CA PHE A 110 -0.06 -30.94 -11.83
C PHE A 110 0.21 -31.32 -10.37
N ASN A 111 -0.84 -31.30 -9.55
CA ASN A 111 -0.76 -31.64 -8.13
C ASN A 111 -0.22 -33.06 -7.92
N GLN A 112 -0.73 -34.03 -8.69
CA GLN A 112 -0.25 -35.41 -8.62
C GLN A 112 1.23 -35.52 -9.01
N ALA A 113 1.65 -34.85 -10.08
CA ALA A 113 3.05 -34.83 -10.53
C ALA A 113 3.97 -34.22 -9.46
N TRP A 114 3.65 -33.03 -8.95
CA TRP A 114 4.43 -32.39 -7.89
C TRP A 114 4.57 -33.28 -6.66
N ASN A 115 3.46 -33.84 -6.17
CA ASN A 115 3.44 -34.74 -5.01
C ASN A 115 4.25 -36.01 -5.23
N ALA A 116 4.30 -36.54 -6.45
CA ALA A 116 5.16 -37.66 -6.78
C ALA A 116 6.65 -37.27 -6.74
N GLY A 117 6.99 -36.05 -7.17
CA GLY A 117 8.34 -35.49 -7.06
C GLY A 117 8.76 -35.33 -5.60
N THR A 118 7.93 -34.74 -4.76
CA THR A 118 8.21 -34.58 -3.32
C THR A 118 8.33 -35.94 -2.61
N ARG A 119 7.47 -36.92 -2.92
CA ARG A 119 7.58 -38.29 -2.35
C ARG A 119 8.87 -38.99 -2.73
N ALA A 120 9.34 -38.82 -3.97
CA ALA A 120 10.61 -39.40 -4.42
C ALA A 120 11.81 -38.90 -3.60
N LEU A 121 11.73 -37.69 -3.00
CA LEU A 121 12.75 -37.18 -2.08
C LEU A 121 12.72 -37.87 -0.71
N CYS A 122 11.56 -38.37 -0.26
CA CYS A 122 11.38 -38.93 1.08
C CYS A 122 11.72 -40.43 1.18
N GLU A 123 11.57 -41.20 0.10
CA GLU A 123 11.67 -42.67 0.10
C GLU A 123 13.09 -43.24 0.34
N LYS A 124 14.14 -42.41 0.38
CA LYS A 124 15.54 -42.84 0.55
C LYS A 124 16.16 -42.61 1.94
N LYS A 125 15.46 -42.00 2.91
CA LYS A 125 16.02 -41.82 4.27
C LYS A 125 15.93 -43.13 5.08
N GLY A 126 17.04 -43.51 5.73
CA GLY A 126 17.13 -44.75 6.51
C GLY A 126 16.20 -44.79 7.73
N LYS A 127 15.89 -45.99 8.23
CA LYS A 127 14.93 -46.27 9.33
C LYS A 127 15.13 -45.47 10.65
N ASN A 128 16.26 -44.77 10.81
CA ASN A 128 16.61 -44.02 12.03
C ASN A 128 16.51 -42.49 11.88
N ASP A 129 16.25 -41.97 10.68
CA ASP A 129 15.96 -40.54 10.51
C ASP A 129 14.48 -40.28 10.77
N LYS A 130 14.16 -39.26 11.59
CA LYS A 130 12.78 -38.75 11.69
C LYS A 130 12.27 -38.48 10.27
N ALA A 131 11.17 -39.11 9.89
CA ALA A 131 10.56 -38.90 8.58
C ALA A 131 10.36 -37.39 8.37
N PRO A 132 10.85 -36.80 7.25
CA PRO A 132 10.60 -35.40 6.98
C PRO A 132 9.08 -35.13 6.98
N PRO A 133 8.63 -33.95 7.44
CA PRO A 133 7.21 -33.62 7.44
C PRO A 133 6.64 -33.88 6.04
N ARG A 134 5.50 -34.58 5.97
CA ARG A 134 4.82 -34.89 4.70
C ARG A 134 4.32 -33.57 4.09
N LEU A 135 5.16 -32.96 3.26
CA LEU A 135 4.80 -31.83 2.41
C LEU A 135 4.06 -32.39 1.20
N GLY A 136 2.82 -31.94 0.99
CA GLY A 136 2.04 -32.25 -0.20
C GLY A 136 1.32 -31.00 -0.69
N LEU A 137 1.18 -30.86 -2.01
CA LEU A 137 0.19 -29.96 -2.61
C LEU A 137 -1.18 -30.60 -2.48
N TYR A 138 -2.19 -29.78 -2.21
CA TYR A 138 -3.58 -30.20 -2.14
C TYR A 138 -4.42 -29.26 -2.97
N ARG A 139 -5.44 -29.82 -3.62
CA ARG A 139 -6.46 -29.04 -4.30
C ARG A 139 -7.37 -28.43 -3.26
N GLN A 140 -7.51 -27.11 -3.32
CA GLN A 140 -8.47 -26.36 -2.54
C GLN A 140 -9.53 -25.85 -3.52
N ASP A 141 -10.74 -26.39 -3.41
CA ASP A 141 -11.90 -25.79 -4.07
C ASP A 141 -12.35 -24.63 -3.18
N SER A 142 -11.66 -23.49 -3.25
CA SER A 142 -12.03 -22.32 -2.44
C SER A 142 -13.35 -21.72 -2.93
N GLN A 143 -14.26 -21.43 -2.00
CA GLN A 143 -15.54 -20.79 -2.30
C GLN A 143 -15.47 -19.27 -2.22
N GLU A 144 -16.48 -18.62 -2.80
CA GLU A 144 -16.76 -17.17 -2.75
C GLU A 144 -16.46 -16.58 -1.37
N VAL A 145 -15.67 -15.51 -1.36
CA VAL A 145 -15.46 -14.72 -0.15
C VAL A 145 -16.68 -13.83 0.05
N LEU A 146 -17.29 -13.92 1.23
CA LEU A 146 -18.54 -13.29 1.66
C LEU A 146 -18.54 -11.74 1.70
N ALA A 147 -17.63 -11.08 1.00
CA ALA A 147 -17.54 -9.61 0.95
C ALA A 147 -17.53 -9.01 -0.47
N GLY A 148 -17.88 -9.79 -1.52
CA GLY A 148 -17.97 -9.24 -2.87
C GLY A 148 -18.94 -10.01 -3.76
N LYS A 149 -19.78 -9.29 -4.52
CA LYS A 149 -20.75 -9.86 -5.49
C LYS A 149 -20.10 -10.47 -6.75
N ALA A 150 -18.77 -10.57 -6.80
CA ALA A 150 -18.07 -11.22 -7.89
C ALA A 150 -17.86 -12.70 -7.55
N ALA A 151 -18.59 -13.56 -8.27
CA ALA A 151 -18.43 -15.01 -8.28
C ALA A 151 -17.07 -15.44 -8.86
N LEU A 152 -15.99 -15.12 -8.16
CA LEU A 152 -14.64 -15.62 -8.44
C LEU A 152 -14.36 -16.76 -7.46
N SER A 153 -14.72 -17.98 -7.87
CA SER A 153 -14.15 -19.20 -7.30
C SER A 153 -12.68 -19.27 -7.72
N SER A 154 -11.75 -18.91 -6.84
CA SER A 154 -10.34 -19.21 -7.14
C SER A 154 -10.16 -20.72 -7.04
N ASP A 155 -9.91 -21.37 -8.17
CA ASP A 155 -9.34 -22.71 -8.16
C ASP A 155 -7.87 -22.51 -7.78
N SER A 156 -7.45 -22.90 -6.58
CA SER A 156 -6.06 -22.74 -6.15
C SER A 156 -5.52 -24.05 -5.56
N LEU A 157 -4.25 -24.35 -5.82
CA LEU A 157 -3.53 -25.42 -5.12
C LEU A 157 -2.86 -24.82 -3.89
N GLY A 158 -3.29 -25.23 -2.69
CA GLY A 158 -2.63 -24.90 -1.43
C GLY A 158 -1.61 -25.98 -1.05
N LEU A 159 -0.37 -25.63 -0.73
CA LEU A 159 0.55 -26.56 -0.06
C LEU A 159 0.13 -26.72 1.41
N PHE A 160 -0.07 -27.95 1.88
CA PHE A 160 -0.30 -28.27 3.30
C PHE A 160 0.86 -29.09 3.85
N GLN A 161 1.33 -28.70 5.03
CA GLN A 161 2.29 -29.44 5.83
C GLN A 161 1.54 -30.08 7.00
N SER A 162 1.96 -31.27 7.46
CA SER A 162 1.34 -32.01 8.59
C SER A 162 1.28 -31.26 9.94
N LEU A 163 1.74 -30.01 9.99
CA LEU A 163 1.73 -29.15 11.17
C LEU A 163 0.33 -28.88 11.72
N PHE A 164 -0.70 -28.91 10.87
CA PHE A 164 -2.07 -28.66 11.29
C PHE A 164 -2.87 -29.95 11.59
N GLU A 165 -2.24 -31.12 11.74
CA GLU A 165 -2.93 -32.36 12.16
C GLU A 165 -3.65 -32.21 13.51
N GLY A 166 -3.23 -31.24 14.35
CA GLY A 166 -3.93 -30.83 15.58
C GLY A 166 -5.34 -30.26 15.38
N SER A 167 -5.71 -29.85 14.15
CA SER A 167 -7.06 -29.32 13.81
C SER A 167 -8.12 -30.41 13.68
N ARG A 168 -7.73 -31.68 13.80
CA ARG A 168 -8.47 -32.87 13.38
C ARG A 168 -8.73 -32.93 11.86
N ASN A 169 -8.14 -32.05 11.06
CA ASN A 169 -8.08 -32.21 9.61
C ASN A 169 -7.01 -33.26 9.30
N SER A 170 -7.42 -34.44 8.82
CA SER A 170 -6.49 -35.48 8.42
C SER A 170 -6.15 -35.35 6.93
N LEU A 171 -4.90 -35.62 6.57
CA LEU A 171 -4.44 -35.69 5.17
C LEU A 171 -5.30 -36.60 4.27
N ARG A 172 -6.00 -37.57 4.89
CA ARG A 172 -6.89 -38.53 4.21
C ARG A 172 -8.31 -37.99 3.99
N SER A 173 -8.76 -37.01 4.79
CA SER A 173 -10.13 -36.49 4.74
C SER A 173 -10.31 -35.26 3.84
N ILE A 174 -9.22 -34.51 3.57
CA ILE A 174 -9.22 -33.35 2.65
C ILE A 174 -9.25 -33.80 1.18
N LYS A 175 -8.84 -35.04 0.91
CA LYS A 175 -8.42 -35.47 -0.44
C LYS A 175 -9.43 -35.27 -1.56
N ASP A 176 -10.74 -35.34 -1.30
CA ASP A 176 -11.77 -35.28 -2.35
C ASP A 176 -13.17 -34.85 -1.82
N ASN A 177 -13.26 -34.17 -0.67
CA ASN A 177 -14.54 -34.03 0.07
C ASN A 177 -14.92 -32.58 0.42
N GLY A 178 -15.16 -31.75 -0.60
CA GLY A 178 -15.97 -30.53 -0.53
C GLY A 178 -15.61 -29.49 0.55
N LEU A 179 -16.48 -28.49 0.68
CA LEU A 179 -16.30 -27.26 1.46
C LEU A 179 -15.99 -27.46 2.95
N SER A 180 -16.37 -28.60 3.51
CA SER A 180 -16.25 -28.88 4.95
C SER A 180 -14.81 -29.04 5.44
N ASN A 181 -13.85 -29.28 4.56
CA ASN A 181 -12.44 -29.55 4.91
C ASN A 181 -11.45 -28.57 4.24
N ASN A 182 -11.92 -27.40 3.80
CA ASN A 182 -11.07 -26.35 3.22
C ASN A 182 -10.13 -25.73 4.27
N LEU A 183 -9.11 -25.01 3.80
CA LEU A 183 -8.22 -24.21 4.63
C LEU A 183 -8.62 -22.73 4.55
N THR A 184 -8.34 -21.95 5.59
CA THR A 184 -8.43 -20.49 5.53
C THR A 184 -7.24 -19.93 4.73
N TRP A 185 -7.35 -18.68 4.24
CA TRP A 185 -6.23 -17.99 3.59
C TRP A 185 -5.00 -17.89 4.51
N ALA A 186 -5.21 -17.74 5.83
CA ALA A 186 -4.16 -17.74 6.83
C ALA A 186 -3.41 -19.09 6.93
N GLN A 187 -4.12 -20.21 6.73
CA GLN A 187 -3.57 -21.58 6.78
C GLN A 187 -2.86 -21.99 5.49
N THR A 188 -3.11 -21.29 4.38
CA THR A 188 -2.55 -21.63 3.07
C THR A 188 -1.06 -21.29 3.05
N LEU A 189 -0.18 -22.27 2.84
CA LEU A 189 1.28 -22.00 2.86
C LEU A 189 1.75 -21.26 1.61
N HIS A 190 1.27 -21.71 0.46
CA HIS A 190 1.63 -21.26 -0.88
C HIS A 190 0.44 -21.49 -1.81
N TRP A 191 0.23 -20.63 -2.81
CA TRP A 191 -0.78 -20.87 -3.86
C TRP A 191 -0.15 -20.99 -5.26
N PHE A 192 -0.82 -21.76 -6.12
CA PHE A 192 -0.52 -21.87 -7.55
C PHE A 192 -1.78 -21.53 -8.36
N GLU A 193 -1.68 -20.51 -9.21
CA GLU A 193 -2.73 -20.09 -10.15
C GLU A 193 -2.37 -20.62 -11.53
N PHE A 194 -3.38 -21.09 -12.28
CA PHE A 194 -3.18 -21.64 -13.61
C PHE A 194 -3.73 -20.72 -14.67
N LYS A 195 -3.07 -20.71 -15.83
CA LYS A 195 -3.53 -20.10 -17.07
C LYS A 195 -3.28 -21.03 -18.25
N LEU A 196 -4.13 -20.97 -19.28
CA LEU A 196 -3.94 -21.81 -20.47
C LEU A 196 -2.75 -21.38 -21.34
N HIS A 197 -2.43 -20.08 -21.35
CA HIS A 197 -1.52 -19.53 -22.35
C HIS A 197 -0.30 -18.84 -21.72
N PRO A 198 0.93 -19.24 -22.11
CA PRO A 198 2.18 -18.59 -21.70
C PRO A 198 2.25 -17.07 -21.93
N ARG A 199 1.52 -16.55 -22.92
CA ARG A 199 1.45 -15.09 -23.21
C ARG A 199 0.96 -14.25 -22.02
N LEU A 200 0.27 -14.89 -21.07
CA LEU A 200 -0.26 -14.27 -19.85
C LEU A 200 0.75 -14.20 -18.70
N LEU A 201 1.96 -14.76 -18.86
CA LEU A 201 3.04 -14.59 -17.89
C LEU A 201 3.67 -13.21 -18.03
N ASP A 202 4.11 -12.64 -16.92
CA ASP A 202 4.81 -11.36 -16.91
C ASP A 202 6.20 -11.49 -17.55
N GLN A 203 6.44 -10.68 -18.58
CA GLN A 203 7.68 -10.67 -19.35
C GLN A 203 8.67 -9.59 -18.85
N GLY A 204 8.39 -8.96 -17.71
CA GLY A 204 9.18 -7.86 -17.16
C GLY A 204 8.90 -6.50 -17.82
N ALA A 205 7.96 -6.45 -18.77
CA ALA A 205 7.55 -5.23 -19.45
C ALA A 205 6.88 -4.27 -18.46
N GLY A 206 7.36 -3.02 -18.41
CA GLY A 206 6.86 -2.02 -17.48
C GLY A 206 7.23 -2.25 -16.00
N CYS A 207 8.08 -3.23 -15.68
CA CYS A 207 8.73 -3.28 -14.36
C CYS A 207 9.67 -2.09 -14.23
N GLN A 208 9.53 -1.34 -13.15
CA GLN A 208 10.46 -0.28 -12.80
C GLN A 208 11.86 -0.87 -12.54
N TYR A 209 11.92 -1.94 -11.75
CA TYR A 209 13.18 -2.52 -11.30
C TYR A 209 13.43 -3.89 -11.93
N ARG A 210 14.63 -4.10 -12.47
CA ARG A 210 15.08 -5.40 -13.02
C ARG A 210 16.53 -5.65 -12.65
N ILE A 211 16.80 -6.84 -12.11
CA ILE A 211 18.15 -7.25 -11.71
C ILE A 211 18.81 -7.97 -12.88
N LEU A 212 19.94 -7.43 -13.33
CA LEU A 212 20.74 -8.02 -14.41
C LEU A 212 21.44 -9.30 -13.93
N SER A 213 21.75 -10.20 -14.87
CA SER A 213 22.65 -11.31 -14.59
C SER A 213 24.06 -10.81 -14.27
N GLU A 214 24.94 -11.70 -13.79
CA GLU A 214 26.36 -11.37 -13.59
C GLU A 214 27.02 -10.82 -14.87
N ASP A 215 26.64 -11.38 -16.02
CA ASP A 215 27.06 -10.99 -17.37
C ASP A 215 26.38 -9.71 -17.89
N GLY A 216 25.51 -9.08 -17.10
CA GLY A 216 24.83 -7.83 -17.47
C GLY A 216 23.62 -8.01 -18.39
N ILE A 217 23.07 -9.22 -18.50
CA ILE A 217 21.89 -9.51 -19.34
C ILE A 217 20.63 -9.08 -18.60
N ASP A 218 19.74 -8.33 -19.27
CA ASP A 218 18.43 -7.97 -18.73
C ASP A 218 17.49 -9.19 -18.78
N PRO A 219 16.84 -9.59 -17.67
CA PRO A 219 15.87 -10.68 -17.67
C PRO A 219 14.67 -10.43 -18.60
N ALA A 220 14.31 -9.18 -18.90
CA ALA A 220 13.27 -8.84 -19.87
C ALA A 220 13.77 -8.85 -21.33
N ALA A 221 15.07 -9.05 -21.58
CA ALA A 221 15.57 -9.17 -22.95
C ALA A 221 15.04 -10.44 -23.63
N PRO A 222 14.69 -10.37 -24.93
CA PRO A 222 14.39 -11.55 -25.72
C PRO A 222 15.56 -12.53 -25.63
N ALA A 223 15.27 -13.83 -25.48
CA ALA A 223 16.33 -14.84 -25.52
C ALA A 223 17.10 -14.69 -26.84
N ILE A 224 18.41 -14.46 -26.77
CA ILE A 224 19.27 -14.48 -27.95
C ILE A 224 19.25 -15.93 -28.44
N THR A 225 18.42 -16.21 -29.45
CA THR A 225 18.57 -17.42 -30.23
C THR A 225 19.91 -17.28 -30.95
N THR A 226 20.96 -17.92 -30.42
CA THR A 226 22.08 -18.32 -31.26
C THR A 226 21.46 -19.12 -32.39
N SER A 227 21.43 -18.52 -33.58
CA SER A 227 20.98 -19.16 -34.79
C SER A 227 21.86 -20.40 -34.99
N ASP A 228 21.34 -21.56 -34.61
CA ASP A 228 21.87 -22.82 -35.10
C ASP A 228 21.75 -22.78 -36.61
N SER A 229 22.92 -22.84 -37.24
CA SER A 229 23.13 -22.90 -38.66
C SER A 229 22.56 -24.19 -39.25
N SER A 230 21.25 -24.25 -39.48
CA SER A 230 20.64 -25.03 -40.57
C SER A 230 19.14 -24.76 -40.68
N SER A 231 18.75 -23.83 -41.54
CA SER A 231 17.47 -23.91 -42.26
C SER A 231 17.48 -22.97 -43.47
N ASP A 232 17.41 -23.59 -44.64
CA ASP A 232 16.91 -23.19 -45.96
C ASP A 232 16.74 -21.68 -46.32
N PRO A 233 17.36 -21.17 -47.40
CA PRO A 233 17.39 -19.76 -47.76
C PRO A 233 16.19 -19.29 -48.62
N HIS A 234 14.95 -19.52 -48.18
CA HIS A 234 13.77 -18.99 -48.87
C HIS A 234 12.68 -18.47 -47.92
N ASN A 235 13.00 -17.37 -47.20
CA ASN A 235 12.08 -16.25 -46.95
C ASN A 235 12.84 -15.13 -46.22
N GLY A 236 13.58 -14.32 -46.96
CA GLY A 236 14.26 -13.15 -46.44
C GLY A 236 13.32 -11.94 -46.41
N VAL A 237 12.84 -11.57 -45.23
CA VAL A 237 12.36 -10.20 -44.96
C VAL A 237 13.45 -9.54 -44.11
N PRO A 238 14.16 -8.50 -44.58
CA PRO A 238 15.20 -7.85 -43.78
C PRO A 238 14.58 -6.94 -42.72
N PHE A 239 14.94 -7.19 -41.47
CA PHE A 239 14.75 -6.27 -40.34
C PHE A 239 15.61 -5.02 -40.59
N TRP A 240 14.98 -3.85 -40.75
CA TRP A 240 15.68 -2.56 -40.78
C TRP A 240 15.52 -1.84 -39.44
N THR A 241 16.64 -1.61 -38.77
CA THR A 241 16.79 -0.71 -37.63
C THR A 241 16.71 0.74 -38.11
N SER A 242 15.76 1.51 -37.60
CA SER A 242 15.62 2.94 -37.92
C SER A 242 16.63 3.76 -37.11
N ALA A 243 17.77 4.07 -37.72
CA ALA A 243 18.61 5.20 -37.33
C ALA A 243 18.49 6.29 -38.41
N ALA A 244 17.52 7.19 -38.25
CA ALA A 244 17.36 8.34 -39.14
C ALA A 244 18.04 9.58 -38.53
N GLN A 245 19.30 9.80 -38.91
CA GLN A 245 19.95 11.11 -38.77
C GLN A 245 19.38 12.08 -39.80
N LYS A 246 18.95 13.26 -39.32
CA LYS A 246 18.53 14.41 -40.13
C LYS A 246 19.70 15.02 -40.90
N ARG A 247 19.46 15.40 -42.17
CA ARG A 247 19.86 16.65 -42.89
C ARG A 247 20.22 16.38 -44.38
N PRO A 248 20.27 17.40 -45.27
CA PRO A 248 19.13 18.12 -45.83
C PRO A 248 19.09 18.05 -47.38
N SER A 249 17.93 18.35 -47.94
CA SER A 249 17.69 18.45 -49.38
C SER A 249 18.52 19.55 -50.07
N THR A 250 19.21 19.20 -51.16
CA THR A 250 19.58 20.16 -52.21
C THR A 250 19.18 19.57 -53.56
N GLY A 251 18.43 20.36 -54.32
CA GLY A 251 17.85 19.95 -55.59
C GLY A 251 18.69 20.34 -56.79
N SER A 252 18.17 19.87 -57.93
CA SER A 252 18.38 20.35 -59.30
C SER A 252 19.29 19.49 -60.17
N ALA A 253 18.66 18.79 -61.12
CA ALA A 253 19.25 18.57 -62.44
C ALA A 253 18.16 18.54 -63.53
N ARG A 254 18.20 19.59 -64.36
CA ARG A 254 18.28 19.56 -65.84
C ARG A 254 17.17 18.90 -66.68
N THR A 255 16.51 19.77 -67.45
CA THR A 255 16.42 19.80 -68.92
C THR A 255 16.45 18.48 -69.68
N GLY A 256 15.36 18.22 -70.41
CA GLY A 256 15.18 17.07 -71.29
C GLY A 256 15.91 17.15 -72.64
N GLY A 257 15.81 16.04 -73.37
CA GLY A 257 16.23 15.94 -74.77
C GLY A 257 16.41 14.50 -75.28
N SER A 258 15.30 13.91 -75.72
CA SER A 258 15.12 13.00 -76.88
C SER A 258 16.13 11.86 -77.17
N SER A 259 15.65 10.61 -77.23
CA SER A 259 15.45 9.89 -78.52
C SER A 259 15.19 8.37 -78.37
N LYS A 260 14.03 7.95 -78.90
CA LYS A 260 13.67 6.75 -79.68
C LYS A 260 14.26 5.37 -79.32
N TYR A 261 13.38 4.41 -79.03
CA TYR A 261 13.13 3.17 -79.80
C TYR A 261 11.78 2.53 -79.37
N ALA A 262 11.02 2.02 -80.35
CA ALA A 262 9.88 1.10 -80.17
C ALA A 262 10.43 -0.34 -80.07
N ARG A 263 9.84 -1.38 -79.46
CA ARG A 263 8.46 -1.90 -79.36
C ARG A 263 8.48 -3.04 -78.30
N VAL A 264 7.29 -3.54 -77.92
CA VAL A 264 6.94 -4.86 -77.32
C VAL A 264 6.29 -4.77 -75.93
N ALA A 265 5.25 -5.58 -75.78
CA ALA A 265 4.17 -5.53 -74.81
C ALA A 265 4.52 -5.96 -73.37
N SER A 266 3.57 -5.64 -72.47
CA SER A 266 3.28 -6.20 -71.14
C SER A 266 4.30 -6.01 -70.01
N THR A 267 3.96 -5.13 -69.07
CA THR A 267 4.39 -5.21 -67.67
C THR A 267 3.14 -5.13 -66.77
N PRO A 268 2.96 -6.06 -65.79
CA PRO A 268 1.92 -5.91 -64.79
C PRO A 268 2.26 -4.71 -63.89
N ASP A 269 1.22 -4.03 -63.41
CA ASP A 269 1.30 -2.85 -62.56
C ASP A 269 1.97 -3.16 -61.20
N VAL A 270 3.30 -3.06 -61.16
CA VAL A 270 4.15 -3.28 -59.97
C VAL A 270 3.82 -2.26 -58.86
N SER A 271 3.22 -1.12 -59.21
CA SER A 271 2.87 -0.07 -58.25
C SER A 271 1.62 -0.41 -57.45
N ALA A 272 0.59 -0.96 -58.10
CA ALA A 272 -0.61 -1.46 -57.44
C ALA A 272 -0.33 -2.68 -56.55
N ALA A 273 0.55 -3.59 -57.00
CA ALA A 273 0.98 -4.74 -56.21
C ALA A 273 1.77 -4.31 -54.96
N ARG A 274 2.67 -3.33 -55.08
CA ARG A 274 3.45 -2.80 -53.96
C ARG A 274 2.57 -2.06 -52.94
N ALA A 275 1.60 -1.28 -53.40
CA ALA A 275 0.63 -0.60 -52.52
C ALA A 275 -0.25 -1.63 -51.78
N LYS A 276 -0.66 -2.71 -52.45
CA LYS A 276 -1.41 -3.81 -51.82
C LYS A 276 -0.58 -4.53 -50.76
N PHE A 277 0.69 -4.84 -51.05
CA PHE A 277 1.62 -5.45 -50.08
C PHE A 277 1.91 -4.54 -48.88
N GLN A 278 2.02 -3.22 -49.08
CA GLN A 278 2.18 -2.27 -47.97
C GLN A 278 0.92 -2.18 -47.12
N ASN A 279 -0.27 -2.08 -47.74
CA ASN A 279 -1.53 -2.07 -46.99
C ASN A 279 -1.74 -3.38 -46.21
N GLU A 280 -1.46 -4.54 -46.80
CA GLU A 280 -1.53 -5.84 -46.11
C GLU A 280 -0.50 -5.97 -44.97
N ALA A 281 0.67 -5.36 -45.12
CA ALA A 281 1.69 -5.33 -44.07
C ALA A 281 1.34 -4.36 -42.93
N GLU A 282 0.76 -3.21 -43.25
CA GLU A 282 0.26 -2.22 -42.29
C GLU A 282 -0.94 -2.76 -41.52
N GLU A 283 -1.86 -3.47 -42.18
CA GLU A 283 -3.00 -4.14 -41.55
C GLU A 283 -2.55 -5.26 -40.61
N LYS A 284 -1.60 -6.11 -41.04
CA LYS A 284 -0.98 -7.14 -40.17
C LYS A 284 -0.25 -6.52 -38.97
N HIS A 285 0.43 -5.39 -39.18
CA HIS A 285 1.09 -4.68 -38.10
C HIS A 285 0.08 -4.11 -37.10
N SER A 286 -1.00 -3.50 -37.59
CA SER A 286 -2.10 -2.97 -36.76
C SER A 286 -2.73 -4.07 -35.89
N ILE A 287 -3.06 -5.22 -36.50
CA ILE A 287 -3.63 -6.37 -35.78
C ILE A 287 -2.66 -6.89 -34.72
N ALA A 288 -1.36 -6.96 -35.04
CA ALA A 288 -0.34 -7.41 -34.08
C ALA A 288 -0.18 -6.45 -32.90
N VAL A 289 -0.25 -5.13 -33.14
CA VAL A 289 -0.19 -4.11 -32.08
C VAL A 289 -1.42 -4.18 -31.18
N GLU A 290 -2.61 -4.33 -31.76
CA GLU A 290 -3.86 -4.46 -31.01
C GLU A 290 -3.88 -5.74 -30.15
N GLN A 291 -3.44 -6.88 -30.72
CA GLN A 291 -3.29 -8.12 -29.99
C GLN A 291 -2.26 -8.00 -28.84
N ALA A 292 -1.13 -7.33 -29.07
CA ALA A 292 -0.12 -7.12 -28.03
C ALA A 292 -0.63 -6.21 -26.90
N ALA A 293 -1.46 -5.21 -27.22
CA ALA A 293 -2.12 -4.35 -26.24
C ALA A 293 -3.16 -5.12 -25.42
N ALA A 294 -3.98 -5.96 -26.07
CA ALA A 294 -4.94 -6.84 -25.40
C ALA A 294 -4.22 -7.83 -24.46
N ASP A 295 -3.16 -8.48 -24.93
CA ASP A 295 -2.33 -9.39 -24.12
C ASP A 295 -1.69 -8.67 -22.92
N SER A 296 -1.25 -7.42 -23.10
CA SER A 296 -0.72 -6.59 -22.02
C SER A 296 -1.78 -6.30 -20.95
N ASN A 297 -3.02 -6.01 -21.37
CA ASN A 297 -4.11 -5.75 -20.44
C ASN A 297 -4.49 -7.02 -19.65
N GLU A 298 -4.58 -8.16 -20.33
CA GLU A 298 -4.87 -9.44 -19.67
C GLU A 298 -3.75 -9.85 -18.70
N ARG A 299 -2.47 -9.64 -19.04
CA ARG A 299 -1.35 -9.85 -18.12
C ARG A 299 -1.51 -9.04 -16.83
N LYS A 300 -1.89 -7.76 -16.93
CA LYS A 300 -2.12 -6.91 -15.75
C LYS A 300 -3.25 -7.45 -14.87
N LYS A 301 -4.35 -7.93 -15.47
CA LYS A 301 -5.46 -8.56 -14.73
C LYS A 301 -5.00 -9.81 -13.98
N VAL A 302 -4.19 -10.65 -14.63
CA VAL A 302 -3.63 -11.86 -13.99
C VAL A 302 -2.69 -11.48 -12.85
N SER A 303 -1.77 -10.53 -13.04
CA SER A 303 -0.89 -10.05 -11.97
C SER A 303 -1.66 -9.47 -10.80
N LEU A 304 -2.72 -8.70 -11.07
CA LEU A 304 -3.62 -8.15 -10.06
C LEU A 304 -4.34 -9.25 -9.27
N GLN A 305 -4.84 -10.29 -9.96
CA GLN A 305 -5.46 -11.46 -9.33
C GLN A 305 -4.49 -12.16 -8.38
N CYS A 306 -3.27 -12.46 -8.83
CA CYS A 306 -2.21 -13.05 -8.02
C CYS A 306 -1.89 -12.20 -6.77
N ALA A 307 -1.80 -10.88 -6.95
CA ALA A 307 -1.51 -9.95 -5.87
C ALA A 307 -2.66 -9.83 -4.86
N ARG A 308 -3.92 -9.96 -5.28
CA ARG A 308 -5.07 -10.04 -4.35
C ARG A 308 -4.95 -11.25 -3.43
N TYR A 309 -4.57 -12.42 -3.94
CA TYR A 309 -4.33 -13.59 -3.10
C TYR A 309 -3.21 -13.34 -2.08
N ALA A 310 -2.13 -12.68 -2.51
CA ALA A 310 -1.06 -12.29 -1.61
C ALA A 310 -1.55 -11.33 -0.52
N LEU A 311 -2.37 -10.33 -0.87
CA LEU A 311 -2.97 -9.40 0.07
C LEU A 311 -3.81 -10.13 1.14
N GLU A 312 -4.64 -11.10 0.74
CA GLU A 312 -5.46 -11.92 1.64
C GLU A 312 -4.62 -12.77 2.60
N MET A 313 -3.54 -13.38 2.11
CA MET A 313 -2.62 -14.15 2.95
C MET A 313 -1.89 -13.27 3.97
N LEU A 314 -1.34 -12.15 3.50
CA LEU A 314 -0.57 -11.21 4.32
C LEU A 314 -1.48 -10.52 5.36
N SER A 315 -2.75 -10.35 5.02
CA SER A 315 -3.85 -9.87 5.87
C SER A 315 -4.14 -10.69 7.13
N SER A 316 -3.38 -11.73 7.43
CA SER A 316 -3.57 -12.57 8.62
C SER A 316 -2.95 -11.94 9.89
N ALA A 317 -3.23 -10.67 10.20
CA ALA A 317 -2.84 -9.97 11.44
C ALA A 317 -1.39 -10.21 11.93
N GLY A 318 -0.41 -10.19 11.03
CA GLY A 318 1.01 -10.36 11.36
C GLY A 318 1.51 -11.80 11.46
N PHE A 319 0.64 -12.82 11.30
CA PHE A 319 1.05 -14.23 11.28
C PHE A 319 1.89 -14.60 10.05
N ARG A 320 1.75 -13.81 8.97
CA ARG A 320 2.50 -13.96 7.73
C ARG A 320 3.45 -12.79 7.54
N THR A 321 4.74 -13.10 7.45
CA THR A 321 5.79 -12.12 7.13
C THR A 321 5.93 -11.90 5.63
N HIS A 322 5.68 -12.94 4.85
CA HIS A 322 5.70 -12.95 3.39
C HIS A 322 4.87 -14.12 2.85
N CYS A 323 4.69 -14.15 1.53
CA CYS A 323 4.14 -15.31 0.82
C CYS A 323 4.96 -15.63 -0.44
N ILE A 324 5.06 -16.92 -0.74
CA ILE A 324 5.76 -17.46 -1.91
C ILE A 324 4.71 -18.23 -2.72
N ASN A 325 4.52 -17.85 -3.97
CA ASN A 325 3.47 -18.36 -4.84
C ASN A 325 4.01 -18.64 -6.25
N ALA A 326 3.16 -19.12 -7.15
CA ALA A 326 3.51 -19.27 -8.56
C ALA A 326 2.32 -19.14 -9.49
N LEU A 327 2.56 -18.50 -10.63
CA LEU A 327 1.67 -18.53 -11.78
C LEU A 327 2.16 -19.59 -12.76
N ILE A 328 1.30 -20.53 -13.11
CA ILE A 328 1.60 -21.61 -14.05
C ILE A 328 0.81 -21.35 -15.31
N ALA A 329 1.48 -21.21 -16.45
CA ALA A 329 0.82 -21.06 -17.73
C ALA A 329 1.22 -22.20 -18.66
N SER A 330 0.29 -23.13 -18.91
CA SER A 330 0.58 -24.37 -19.64
C SER A 330 1.81 -25.10 -19.06
N LYS A 331 2.88 -25.28 -19.84
CA LYS A 331 4.11 -25.97 -19.45
C LYS A 331 5.19 -25.04 -18.89
N GLN A 332 4.83 -23.82 -18.47
CA GLN A 332 5.74 -22.84 -17.88
C GLN A 332 5.31 -22.44 -16.47
N MET A 333 6.29 -22.11 -15.64
CA MET A 333 6.11 -21.69 -14.26
C MET A 333 6.80 -20.35 -14.04
N GLN A 334 6.09 -19.43 -13.39
CA GLN A 334 6.57 -18.13 -12.94
C GLN A 334 6.41 -18.03 -11.42
N PRO A 335 7.47 -18.26 -10.65
CA PRO A 335 7.46 -18.02 -9.22
C PRO A 335 7.25 -16.54 -8.85
N LEU A 336 6.55 -16.31 -7.75
CA LEU A 336 6.16 -15.00 -7.25
C LEU A 336 6.46 -14.92 -5.75
N TYR A 337 6.91 -13.76 -5.28
CA TYR A 337 7.13 -13.50 -3.86
C TYR A 337 6.61 -12.11 -3.50
N TYR A 338 5.93 -12.02 -2.36
CA TYR A 338 5.39 -10.78 -1.83
C TYR A 338 5.70 -10.68 -0.34
N ASP A 339 6.27 -9.56 0.06
CA ASP A 339 6.38 -9.15 1.46
C ASP A 339 5.95 -7.68 1.62
N ARG A 340 6.23 -7.10 2.79
CA ARG A 340 5.82 -5.72 3.13
C ARG A 340 6.69 -4.63 2.51
N SER A 341 7.78 -5.01 1.86
CA SER A 341 8.81 -4.11 1.35
C SER A 341 8.99 -4.26 -0.17
N SER A 342 8.66 -5.41 -0.74
CA SER A 342 8.97 -5.73 -2.13
C SER A 342 8.03 -6.80 -2.72
N ILE A 343 7.85 -6.70 -4.04
CA ILE A 343 7.19 -7.71 -4.87
C ILE A 343 8.23 -8.23 -5.87
N ILE A 344 8.50 -9.53 -5.85
CA ILE A 344 9.45 -10.18 -6.76
C ILE A 344 8.70 -11.06 -7.75
N VAL A 345 8.94 -10.81 -9.04
CA VAL A 345 8.43 -11.63 -10.13
C VAL A 345 9.60 -12.31 -10.82
N CYS A 346 9.58 -13.64 -10.83
CA CYS A 346 10.60 -14.43 -11.50
C CYS A 346 10.32 -14.48 -13.01
N LYS A 347 11.36 -14.41 -13.83
CA LYS A 347 11.29 -14.81 -15.24
C LYS A 347 10.80 -16.26 -15.31
N ASP A 348 9.86 -16.53 -16.20
CA ASP A 348 9.31 -17.87 -16.33
C ASP A 348 10.36 -18.88 -16.78
N PHE A 349 10.10 -20.15 -16.47
CA PHE A 349 10.87 -21.27 -16.99
C PHE A 349 9.97 -22.43 -17.33
N HIS A 350 10.42 -23.25 -18.27
CA HIS A 350 9.73 -24.46 -18.68
C HIS A 350 9.70 -25.50 -17.56
N ILE A 351 8.57 -26.14 -17.34
CA ILE A 351 8.39 -27.30 -16.47
C ILE A 351 8.98 -28.55 -17.15
N VAL A 352 8.67 -28.70 -18.44
CA VAL A 352 9.21 -29.72 -19.34
C VAL A 352 9.85 -29.07 -20.57
N ASP A 353 10.96 -29.61 -21.04
CA ASP A 353 11.64 -29.16 -22.24
C ASP A 353 10.93 -29.60 -23.53
N ARG A 354 11.53 -29.31 -24.70
CA ARG A 354 10.97 -29.65 -26.01
C ARG A 354 10.84 -31.16 -26.25
N ASN A 355 11.59 -31.98 -25.52
CA ASN A 355 11.54 -33.44 -25.60
C ASN A 355 10.53 -34.03 -24.61
N GLY A 356 9.89 -33.20 -23.79
CA GLY A 356 8.98 -33.63 -22.72
C GLY A 356 9.71 -34.07 -21.44
N ASP A 357 11.02 -33.84 -21.34
CA ASP A 357 11.79 -34.14 -20.15
C ASP A 357 11.69 -32.99 -19.14
N VAL A 358 11.60 -33.33 -17.86
CA VAL A 358 11.54 -32.33 -16.78
C VAL A 358 12.78 -31.43 -16.76
N THR A 359 12.61 -30.13 -16.53
CA THR A 359 13.74 -29.19 -16.45
C THR A 359 14.41 -29.19 -15.07
N ASP A 360 15.66 -28.72 -15.03
CA ASP A 360 16.38 -28.56 -13.77
C ASP A 360 15.69 -27.56 -12.84
N PHE A 361 15.23 -26.42 -13.37
CA PHE A 361 14.58 -25.38 -12.57
C PHE A 361 13.31 -25.87 -11.88
N PHE A 362 12.49 -26.67 -12.55
CA PHE A 362 11.30 -27.24 -11.94
C PHE A 362 11.65 -28.20 -10.80
N ILE A 363 12.64 -29.07 -11.00
CA ILE A 363 13.13 -29.96 -9.92
C ILE A 363 13.73 -29.15 -8.77
N GLY A 364 14.56 -28.14 -9.06
CA GLY A 364 15.15 -27.24 -8.07
C GLY A 364 14.06 -26.57 -7.23
N THR A 365 12.96 -26.15 -7.86
CA THR A 365 11.80 -25.58 -7.18
C THR A 365 11.15 -26.60 -6.23
N ILE A 366 10.89 -27.83 -6.67
CA ILE A 366 10.37 -28.90 -5.80
C ILE A 366 11.31 -29.13 -4.59
N ILE A 367 12.62 -29.16 -4.82
CA ILE A 367 13.62 -29.35 -3.76
C ILE A 367 13.59 -28.17 -2.78
N GLY A 368 13.66 -26.93 -3.27
CA GLY A 368 13.64 -25.72 -2.44
C GLY A 368 12.40 -25.66 -1.55
N PHE A 369 11.20 -25.81 -2.15
CA PHE A 369 9.97 -25.88 -1.39
C PHE A 369 9.93 -27.04 -0.39
N SER A 370 10.60 -28.17 -0.64
CA SER A 370 10.65 -29.29 0.32
C SER A 370 11.53 -29.03 1.55
N LYS A 371 12.44 -28.04 1.47
CA LYS A 371 13.47 -27.78 2.48
C LYS A 371 13.18 -26.57 3.37
N LEU A 372 12.34 -25.63 2.93
CA LEU A 372 12.02 -24.43 3.72
C LEU A 372 11.47 -24.79 5.11
N THR A 373 12.02 -24.13 6.12
CA THR A 373 11.43 -24.10 7.47
C THR A 373 10.12 -23.32 7.47
N GLU A 374 9.31 -23.46 8.52
CA GLU A 374 8.07 -22.69 8.67
C GLU A 374 8.31 -21.17 8.59
N ARG A 375 9.37 -20.69 9.23
CA ARG A 375 9.74 -19.28 9.24
C ARG A 375 10.20 -18.80 7.86
N GLN A 376 10.95 -19.63 7.15
CA GLN A 376 11.34 -19.38 5.75
C GLN A 376 10.15 -19.44 4.77
N ARG A 377 8.98 -19.96 5.17
CA ARG A 377 7.70 -19.83 4.44
C ARG A 377 6.88 -18.61 4.85
N GLY A 378 7.36 -17.88 5.84
CA GLY A 378 6.77 -16.67 6.36
C GLY A 378 5.85 -16.86 7.57
N ILE A 379 5.88 -18.01 8.24
CA ILE A 379 5.04 -18.26 9.43
C ILE A 379 5.71 -17.73 10.70
N GLN A 380 5.06 -16.80 11.40
CA GLN A 380 5.57 -16.16 12.62
C GLN A 380 4.95 -16.74 13.91
N ARG A 381 5.36 -17.95 14.32
CA ARG A 381 4.85 -18.63 15.52
C ARG A 381 5.14 -17.92 16.85
N SER A 382 6.15 -17.06 16.89
CA SER A 382 6.46 -16.27 18.09
C SER A 382 5.34 -15.31 18.48
N LEU A 383 4.49 -14.93 17.52
CA LEU A 383 3.42 -13.95 17.70
C LEU A 383 2.14 -14.56 18.30
N CYS A 384 1.79 -15.79 17.95
CA CYS A 384 0.50 -16.40 18.29
C CYS A 384 0.60 -17.91 18.51
N ASP A 385 -0.13 -18.42 19.49
CA ASP A 385 -0.19 -19.86 19.78
C ASP A 385 -1.14 -20.56 18.80
N ASP A 386 -0.70 -21.69 18.23
CA ASP A 386 -1.22 -22.34 17.01
C ASP A 386 -2.74 -22.63 17.00
N SER A 387 -3.44 -22.62 18.14
CA SER A 387 -4.87 -23.00 18.22
C SER A 387 -5.81 -22.14 17.34
N SER A 388 -5.46 -20.87 17.09
CA SER A 388 -6.21 -19.95 16.21
C SER A 388 -6.01 -20.25 14.72
N MET A 389 -4.82 -20.68 14.35
CA MET A 389 -4.42 -21.14 13.01
C MET A 389 -4.89 -22.56 12.72
N VAL A 390 -5.41 -23.26 13.74
CA VAL A 390 -5.87 -24.65 13.71
C VAL A 390 -7.40 -24.73 13.77
N GLU A 391 -8.08 -23.57 13.85
CA GLU A 391 -9.53 -23.50 13.75
C GLU A 391 -10.03 -24.12 12.44
N LYS A 392 -11.11 -24.90 12.53
CA LYS A 392 -11.75 -25.47 11.35
C LYS A 392 -12.30 -24.36 10.48
N TYR A 393 -12.13 -24.50 9.16
CA TYR A 393 -12.67 -23.55 8.18
C TYR A 393 -14.16 -23.28 8.35
N GLN A 394 -14.96 -24.28 8.72
CA GLN A 394 -16.39 -24.08 9.03
C GLN A 394 -16.62 -23.11 10.19
N THR A 395 -15.82 -23.21 11.26
CA THR A 395 -15.94 -22.31 12.40
C THR A 395 -15.51 -20.89 12.02
N TYR A 396 -14.39 -20.77 11.31
CA TYR A 396 -13.91 -19.51 10.75
C TYR A 396 -14.96 -18.83 9.87
N THR A 397 -15.52 -19.58 8.91
CA THR A 397 -16.52 -19.05 7.96
C THR A 397 -17.83 -18.71 8.64
N THR A 398 -18.30 -19.51 9.60
CA THR A 398 -19.51 -19.19 10.38
C THR A 398 -19.33 -17.88 11.15
N ARG A 399 -18.18 -17.70 11.81
CA ARG A 399 -17.85 -16.48 12.54
C ARG A 399 -17.78 -15.25 11.63
N CYS A 400 -17.10 -15.36 10.50
CA CYS A 400 -16.93 -14.23 9.57
C CYS A 400 -18.15 -13.94 8.70
N ARG A 401 -19.11 -14.88 8.57
CA ARG A 401 -20.30 -14.71 7.74
C ARG A 401 -21.24 -13.63 8.26
N ASP A 402 -21.42 -13.58 9.58
CA ASP A 402 -22.34 -12.63 10.19
C ASP A 402 -21.68 -11.27 10.40
N ASP A 403 -20.36 -11.25 10.66
CA ASP A 403 -19.58 -10.03 10.83
C ASP A 403 -18.08 -10.27 10.54
N PRO A 404 -17.57 -9.81 9.38
CA PRO A 404 -16.15 -9.97 9.00
C PRO A 404 -15.16 -9.38 10.02
N LYS A 405 -15.59 -8.42 10.85
CA LYS A 405 -14.73 -7.82 11.88
C LYS A 405 -14.42 -8.80 13.03
N THR A 406 -15.10 -9.94 13.14
CA THR A 406 -14.86 -10.94 14.19
C THR A 406 -13.80 -12.01 13.83
N VAL A 407 -13.14 -11.87 12.68
CA VAL A 407 -12.18 -12.86 12.14
C VAL A 407 -11.02 -13.22 13.10
N PHE A 408 -10.67 -12.33 14.03
CA PHE A 408 -9.63 -12.57 15.05
C PHE A 408 -10.17 -12.78 16.47
N GLN A 409 -11.48 -12.83 16.64
CA GLN A 409 -12.09 -13.02 17.96
C GLN A 409 -11.68 -14.35 18.59
N GLY A 410 -11.13 -14.30 19.81
CA GLY A 410 -10.67 -15.45 20.58
C GLY A 410 -9.21 -15.85 20.32
N VAL A 411 -8.55 -15.24 19.32
CA VAL A 411 -7.15 -15.52 19.00
C VAL A 411 -6.24 -15.09 20.14
N LYS A 412 -5.25 -15.93 20.48
CA LYS A 412 -4.34 -15.73 21.61
C LYS A 412 -3.00 -15.18 21.13
N LEU A 413 -2.66 -13.94 21.52
CA LEU A 413 -1.42 -13.27 21.16
C LEU A 413 -0.43 -13.36 22.31
N ASN A 414 0.79 -13.83 22.04
CA ASN A 414 1.83 -14.01 23.04
C ASN A 414 2.78 -12.82 23.06
N LEU A 415 2.87 -12.14 24.21
CA LEU A 415 3.75 -11.00 24.41
C LEU A 415 4.70 -11.24 25.58
N THR A 416 5.83 -10.55 25.57
CA THR A 416 6.82 -10.58 26.65
C THR A 416 6.90 -9.20 27.28
N VAL A 417 6.32 -9.06 28.47
CA VAL A 417 6.19 -7.80 29.18
C VAL A 417 7.25 -7.71 30.28
N SER A 418 7.75 -6.49 30.52
CA SER A 418 8.72 -6.12 31.56
C SER A 418 10.16 -6.63 31.35
N LYS A 419 11.10 -6.08 32.13
CA LYS A 419 12.50 -6.53 32.17
C LYS A 419 12.67 -7.98 32.69
N ALA A 420 11.67 -8.51 33.40
CA ALA A 420 11.68 -9.86 33.92
C ALA A 420 11.14 -10.90 32.93
N GLU A 421 10.92 -10.51 31.65
CA GLU A 421 10.43 -11.36 30.57
C GLU A 421 9.12 -12.12 30.90
N THR A 422 8.21 -11.47 31.63
CA THR A 422 6.91 -12.04 31.97
C THR A 422 6.11 -12.30 30.70
N LYS A 423 5.72 -13.55 30.47
CA LYS A 423 4.85 -13.91 29.35
C LYS A 423 3.41 -13.50 29.65
N VAL A 424 2.81 -12.77 28.73
CA VAL A 424 1.42 -12.32 28.80
C VAL A 424 0.69 -12.79 27.56
N VAL A 425 -0.51 -13.35 27.75
CA VAL A 425 -1.37 -13.79 26.66
C VAL A 425 -2.55 -12.82 26.55
N LEU A 426 -2.68 -12.16 25.41
CA LEU A 426 -3.85 -11.34 25.09
C LEU A 426 -4.86 -12.17 24.31
N THR A 427 -6.14 -11.96 24.58
CA THR A 427 -7.23 -12.50 23.76
C THR A 427 -7.75 -11.40 22.85
N LEU A 428 -7.59 -11.57 21.54
CA LEU A 428 -8.07 -10.63 20.54
C LEU A 428 -9.59 -10.71 20.39
N GLY A 429 -10.20 -9.56 20.07
CA GLY A 429 -11.62 -9.37 19.89
C GLY A 429 -11.96 -8.93 18.46
N ARG A 430 -12.91 -8.00 18.35
CA ARG A 430 -13.36 -7.46 17.06
C ARG A 430 -12.31 -6.51 16.46
N ILE A 431 -12.18 -6.49 15.14
CA ILE A 431 -11.41 -5.48 14.41
C ILE A 431 -12.10 -4.13 14.57
N VAL A 432 -11.34 -3.15 15.07
CA VAL A 432 -11.77 -1.75 15.21
C VAL A 432 -11.45 -0.99 13.94
N SER A 433 -10.26 -1.16 13.38
CA SER A 433 -9.81 -0.49 12.14
C SER A 433 -8.82 -1.35 11.38
N ARG A 434 -8.80 -1.23 10.05
CA ARG A 434 -7.92 -2.01 9.19
C ARG A 434 -7.60 -1.27 7.89
N GLN A 435 -6.32 -1.25 7.53
CA GLN A 435 -5.81 -0.68 6.29
C GLN A 435 -4.90 -1.71 5.61
N PRO A 436 -5.48 -2.61 4.78
CA PRO A 436 -4.71 -3.66 4.15
C PRO A 436 -3.84 -3.09 3.02
N GLY A 437 -2.62 -3.59 2.88
CA GLY A 437 -1.73 -3.27 1.76
C GLY A 437 -0.69 -4.37 1.59
N ILE A 438 -0.18 -4.58 0.36
CA ILE A 438 0.89 -5.57 0.15
C ILE A 438 2.19 -4.96 0.67
N VAL A 439 2.62 -3.87 0.02
CA VAL A 439 3.77 -3.07 0.43
C VAL A 439 3.29 -1.97 1.38
N GLY A 440 4.02 -1.72 2.47
CA GLY A 440 3.67 -0.66 3.41
C GLY A 440 3.41 -1.15 4.83
N ARG A 441 2.56 -0.39 5.55
CA ARG A 441 2.36 -0.54 7.00
C ARG A 441 1.36 -1.61 7.39
N ASP A 442 0.44 -2.02 6.50
CA ASP A 442 -0.63 -3.00 6.76
C ASP A 442 -1.14 -2.98 8.21
N THR A 443 -1.87 -1.92 8.57
CA THR A 443 -2.23 -1.68 9.97
C THR A 443 -3.57 -2.33 10.30
N CYS A 444 -3.60 -3.14 11.36
CA CYS A 444 -4.80 -3.78 11.89
C CYS A 444 -4.92 -3.49 13.38
N VAL A 445 -6.03 -2.87 13.79
CA VAL A 445 -6.36 -2.54 15.17
C VAL A 445 -7.54 -3.39 15.61
N MET A 446 -7.37 -4.10 16.71
CA MET A 446 -8.38 -5.02 17.26
C MET A 446 -8.58 -4.75 18.74
N GLU A 447 -9.78 -5.01 19.24
CA GLU A 447 -10.01 -5.08 20.69
C GLU A 447 -9.19 -6.21 21.30
N ALA A 448 -8.80 -6.07 22.57
CA ALA A 448 -8.07 -7.11 23.28
C ALA A 448 -8.39 -7.12 24.78
N THR A 449 -8.21 -8.29 25.39
CA THR A 449 -8.34 -8.49 26.84
C THR A 449 -7.15 -9.26 27.39
N ALA A 450 -6.75 -8.94 28.62
CA ALA A 450 -5.60 -9.52 29.30
C ALA A 450 -6.03 -10.20 30.61
N SER A 451 -6.96 -11.15 30.53
CA SER A 451 -7.68 -11.70 31.70
C SER A 451 -6.78 -12.30 32.80
N GLU A 452 -5.59 -12.78 32.43
CA GLU A 452 -4.65 -13.46 33.34
C GLU A 452 -3.51 -12.57 33.83
N TYR A 453 -3.37 -11.35 33.28
CA TYR A 453 -2.30 -10.43 33.66
C TYR A 453 -2.85 -9.29 34.50
N GLU A 454 -2.70 -9.41 35.81
CA GLU A 454 -3.30 -8.51 36.82
C GLU A 454 -3.15 -7.00 36.51
N PRO A 455 -2.00 -6.49 36.03
CA PRO A 455 -1.85 -5.06 35.69
C PRO A 455 -2.78 -4.56 34.58
N TRP A 456 -3.27 -5.45 33.72
CA TRP A 456 -4.10 -5.14 32.54
C TRP A 456 -5.49 -5.77 32.58
N LYS A 457 -5.78 -6.60 33.60
CA LYS A 457 -7.01 -7.40 33.71
C LYS A 457 -8.29 -6.59 33.68
N GLU A 458 -8.27 -5.39 34.25
CA GLU A 458 -9.41 -4.46 34.31
C GLU A 458 -9.35 -3.36 33.23
N LYS A 459 -8.35 -3.39 32.33
CA LYS A 459 -8.22 -2.38 31.27
C LYS A 459 -8.99 -2.82 30.04
N GLU A 460 -9.73 -1.89 29.45
CA GLU A 460 -10.17 -2.00 28.06
C GLU A 460 -8.97 -1.70 27.15
N LEU A 461 -8.58 -2.66 26.32
CA LEU A 461 -7.39 -2.56 25.49
C LEU A 461 -7.72 -2.72 24.01
N VAL A 462 -6.85 -2.13 23.21
CA VAL A 462 -6.72 -2.43 21.78
C VAL A 462 -5.29 -2.88 21.50
N VAL A 463 -5.17 -3.75 20.51
CA VAL A 463 -3.90 -4.20 19.93
C VAL A 463 -3.82 -3.67 18.51
N LYS A 464 -2.76 -2.92 18.23
CA LYS A 464 -2.38 -2.47 16.89
C LYS A 464 -1.23 -3.34 16.41
N ILE A 465 -1.44 -4.06 15.30
CA ILE A 465 -0.41 -4.81 14.60
C ILE A 465 -0.14 -4.08 13.29
N SER A 466 1.13 -3.72 13.04
CA SER A 466 1.53 -2.98 11.85
C SER A 466 2.97 -3.32 11.45
N TRP A 467 3.36 -2.88 10.25
CA TRP A 467 4.65 -3.11 9.62
C TRP A 467 5.39 -1.80 9.31
N PRO A 468 5.69 -0.95 10.31
CA PRO A 468 6.42 0.29 10.08
C PRO A 468 7.83 0.04 9.54
N ALA A 469 8.40 1.05 8.86
CA ALA A 469 9.81 1.06 8.53
C ALA A 469 10.65 1.00 9.82
N SER A 470 11.67 0.14 9.85
CA SER A 470 12.51 -0.09 11.03
C SER A 470 13.39 1.11 11.37
N THR A 471 13.66 1.98 10.39
CA THR A 471 14.44 3.20 10.53
C THR A 471 13.63 4.38 11.08
N HIS A 472 12.30 4.29 11.08
CA HIS A 472 11.44 5.35 11.59
C HIS A 472 11.35 5.30 13.12
N ILE A 473 11.38 6.48 13.73
CA ILE A 473 11.08 6.64 15.15
C ILE A 473 9.64 6.18 15.39
N SER A 474 9.46 5.27 16.36
CA SER A 474 8.15 4.69 16.67
C SER A 474 7.21 5.70 17.32
N GLU A 475 5.90 5.58 17.07
CA GLU A 475 4.89 6.35 17.83
C GLU A 475 5.02 6.14 19.35
N VAL A 476 5.44 4.94 19.75
CA VAL A 476 5.68 4.55 21.14
C VAL A 476 6.72 5.45 21.77
N GLU A 477 7.78 5.81 21.04
CA GLU A 477 8.81 6.72 21.52
C GLU A 477 8.27 8.14 21.71
N PHE A 478 7.57 8.67 20.71
CA PHE A 478 6.96 10.00 20.76
C PHE A 478 5.98 10.12 21.93
N VAL A 479 5.06 9.16 22.06
CA VAL A 479 4.06 9.12 23.13
C VAL A 479 4.72 8.92 24.50
N THR A 480 5.73 8.05 24.61
CA THR A 480 6.45 7.82 25.87
C THR A 480 7.16 9.10 26.32
N LYS A 481 7.85 9.79 25.40
CA LYS A 481 8.52 11.06 25.68
C LYS A 481 7.52 12.13 26.11
N ALA A 482 6.42 12.29 25.38
CA ALA A 482 5.36 13.23 25.70
C ALA A 482 4.75 12.95 27.08
N ARG A 483 4.35 11.70 27.37
CA ARG A 483 3.77 11.33 28.67
C ARG A 483 4.77 11.48 29.83
N LYS A 484 6.05 11.14 29.61
CA LYS A 484 7.10 11.35 30.61
C LYS A 484 7.22 12.84 30.94
N MET A 485 7.30 13.69 29.92
CA MET A 485 7.43 15.13 30.12
C MET A 485 6.20 15.75 30.80
N ALA A 486 4.99 15.26 30.48
CA ALA A 486 3.76 15.68 31.15
C ALA A 486 3.77 15.37 32.66
N ARG A 487 4.37 14.25 33.08
CA ARG A 487 4.49 13.87 34.51
C ARG A 487 5.59 14.63 35.25
N GLU A 488 6.65 15.05 34.53
CA GLU A 488 7.84 15.67 35.13
C GLU A 488 7.75 17.20 35.16
N MET A 489 6.84 17.81 34.39
CA MET A 489 6.70 19.27 34.38
C MET A 489 6.31 19.81 35.76
N PRO A 490 6.91 20.94 36.19
CA PRO A 490 6.53 21.59 37.43
C PRO A 490 5.03 21.89 37.46
N GLN A 491 4.39 21.40 38.51
CA GLN A 491 2.99 21.65 38.81
C GLN A 491 2.78 23.16 38.99
N SER A 492 1.82 23.74 38.25
CA SER A 492 1.48 25.16 38.41
C SER A 492 0.86 25.41 39.81
N PRO A 493 1.12 26.52 40.51
CA PRO A 493 0.59 26.71 41.87
C PRO A 493 -0.91 27.00 41.99
N ILE A 494 -1.66 27.11 40.88
CA ILE A 494 -2.87 27.95 40.87
C ILE A 494 -4.16 27.28 41.38
N ASP A 495 -4.27 25.96 41.48
CA ASP A 495 -5.41 25.33 42.17
C ASP A 495 -4.98 23.98 42.73
N GLY A 496 -5.23 23.74 44.02
CA GLY A 496 -4.82 22.55 44.79
C GLY A 496 -5.44 21.21 44.36
N ASN A 497 -5.83 21.08 43.08
CA ASN A 497 -6.33 19.87 42.46
C ASN A 497 -5.82 19.79 41.01
N GLN A 498 -4.51 19.56 40.83
CA GLN A 498 -3.91 19.43 39.50
C GLN A 498 -4.01 18.02 38.97
N SER A 499 -4.81 17.87 37.92
CA SER A 499 -4.69 16.78 36.96
C SER A 499 -3.57 17.13 35.98
N ASP A 500 -2.67 16.18 35.72
CA ASP A 500 -1.73 16.18 34.61
C ASP A 500 -2.50 16.28 33.28
N TRP A 501 -3.04 17.46 32.96
CA TRP A 501 -4.11 17.62 31.95
C TRP A 501 -3.69 17.01 30.61
N ALA A 502 -2.43 17.22 30.20
CA ALA A 502 -1.89 16.68 28.95
C ALA A 502 -1.96 15.14 28.88
N LEU A 503 -1.85 14.43 30.00
CA LEU A 503 -2.00 12.96 30.02
C LEU A 503 -3.41 12.50 29.65
N ASP A 504 -4.44 13.28 29.96
CA ASP A 504 -5.83 13.01 29.55
C ASP A 504 -6.03 13.20 28.03
N HIS A 505 -5.08 13.83 27.34
CA HIS A 505 -5.14 14.15 25.91
C HIS A 505 -4.08 13.40 25.06
N LEU A 506 -3.28 12.52 25.67
CA LEU A 506 -2.28 11.67 25.00
C LEU A 506 -2.62 10.17 25.18
N PRO A 507 -2.48 9.32 24.14
CA PRO A 507 -2.81 7.89 24.25
C PRO A 507 -1.94 7.18 25.31
N ASP A 508 -2.50 6.21 26.02
CA ASP A 508 -1.78 5.35 26.98
C ASP A 508 -1.38 4.03 26.31
N ILE A 509 -0.19 4.05 25.70
CA ILE A 509 0.46 2.83 25.20
C ILE A 509 1.06 2.09 26.39
N VAL A 510 0.49 0.92 26.71
CA VAL A 510 0.90 0.11 27.86
C VAL A 510 2.04 -0.85 27.54
N HIS A 511 2.20 -1.20 26.26
CA HIS A 511 3.28 -2.08 25.80
C HIS A 511 3.52 -1.95 24.30
N SER A 512 4.76 -2.22 23.89
CA SER A 512 5.11 -2.42 22.49
C SER A 512 6.18 -3.50 22.38
N GLN A 513 6.06 -4.33 21.35
CA GLN A 513 7.02 -5.38 21.04
C GLN A 513 7.20 -5.50 19.53
N ASP A 514 8.46 -5.54 19.11
CA ASP A 514 8.85 -5.72 17.72
C ASP A 514 9.21 -7.17 17.45
N PHE A 515 8.75 -7.66 16.31
CA PHE A 515 9.00 -9.00 15.79
C PHE A 515 9.72 -8.85 14.46
N GLY A 516 11.04 -8.98 14.50
CA GLY A 516 11.90 -8.91 13.31
C GLY A 516 11.87 -10.16 12.44
N TYR A 517 12.57 -10.07 11.32
CA TYR A 517 12.89 -11.22 10.48
C TYR A 517 14.14 -11.94 11.00
N ASP A 518 14.20 -13.25 10.78
CA ASP A 518 15.41 -14.01 11.06
C ASP A 518 16.52 -13.68 10.05
N ALA A 519 17.78 -13.91 10.47
CA ALA A 519 18.94 -13.68 9.61
C ALA A 519 18.95 -14.56 8.35
N ASP A 520 18.32 -15.74 8.40
CA ASP A 520 18.16 -16.67 7.28
C ASP A 520 16.78 -16.55 6.61
N SER A 521 16.09 -15.42 6.77
CA SER A 521 14.82 -15.17 6.08
C SER A 521 15.03 -14.76 4.61
N PRO A 522 14.06 -15.01 3.70
CA PRO A 522 14.09 -14.44 2.36
C PRO A 522 14.31 -12.93 2.34
N GLN A 523 13.66 -12.18 3.24
CA GLN A 523 13.84 -10.73 3.39
C GLN A 523 15.31 -10.34 3.62
N ALA A 524 16.00 -11.02 4.53
CA ALA A 524 17.40 -10.74 4.82
C ALA A 524 18.30 -10.99 3.60
N THR A 525 18.11 -12.11 2.90
CA THR A 525 18.91 -12.44 1.70
C THR A 525 18.62 -11.52 0.51
N LEU A 526 17.38 -11.05 0.36
CA LEU A 526 16.97 -10.10 -0.66
C LEU A 526 17.56 -8.71 -0.38
N ARG A 527 17.54 -8.26 0.87
CA ARG A 527 18.19 -7.02 1.30
C ARG A 527 19.68 -7.01 0.93
N GLU A 528 20.40 -8.09 1.20
CA GLU A 528 21.81 -8.22 0.79
C GLU A 528 21.97 -8.18 -0.73
N LEU A 529 21.11 -8.88 -1.47
CA LEU A 529 21.11 -8.87 -2.93
C LEU A 529 20.93 -7.44 -3.46
N PHE A 530 19.95 -6.69 -2.96
CA PHE A 530 19.64 -5.36 -3.50
C PHE A 530 20.78 -4.35 -3.34
N LEU A 531 21.62 -4.53 -2.32
CA LEU A 531 22.81 -3.70 -2.10
C LEU A 531 23.92 -3.94 -3.13
N ILE A 532 24.02 -5.15 -3.68
CA ILE A 532 25.13 -5.56 -4.58
C ILE A 532 24.69 -5.80 -6.03
N ALA A 533 23.38 -5.87 -6.27
CA ALA A 533 22.82 -6.19 -7.58
C ALA A 533 23.19 -5.14 -8.64
N LYS A 534 23.44 -5.61 -9.86
CA LYS A 534 23.46 -4.77 -11.05
C LYS A 534 22.03 -4.57 -11.53
N TRP A 535 21.63 -3.33 -11.72
CA TRP A 535 20.26 -2.99 -12.10
C TRP A 535 20.19 -2.50 -13.55
N ALA A 536 19.08 -2.77 -14.22
CA ALA A 536 18.81 -2.21 -15.54
C ALA A 536 18.48 -0.70 -15.46
N ASN A 537 18.70 0.02 -16.58
CA ASN A 537 18.26 1.42 -16.78
C ASN A 537 18.77 2.43 -15.72
N ASP A 538 19.93 2.18 -15.11
CA ASP A 538 20.52 3.04 -14.06
C ASP A 538 19.61 3.30 -12.85
N GLN A 539 18.58 2.48 -12.64
CA GLN A 539 17.68 2.58 -11.50
C GLN A 539 18.21 1.75 -10.33
N THR A 540 18.05 2.21 -9.10
CA THR A 540 18.35 1.41 -7.90
C THR A 540 17.11 1.27 -7.05
N PHE A 541 16.85 0.06 -6.58
CA PHE A 541 15.79 -0.18 -5.61
C PHE A 541 16.32 0.12 -4.21
N LEU A 542 15.71 1.08 -3.53
CA LEU A 542 16.00 1.32 -2.12
C LEU A 542 15.10 0.42 -1.28
N HIS A 543 15.69 -0.63 -0.71
CA HIS A 543 14.97 -1.50 0.21
C HIS A 543 14.63 -0.77 1.50
N GLU A 544 13.35 -0.74 1.86
CA GLU A 544 12.88 -0.22 3.13
C GLU A 544 12.65 -1.39 4.09
N ASP A 545 13.55 -1.56 5.06
CA ASP A 545 13.42 -2.59 6.09
C ASP A 545 12.17 -2.29 6.94
N ARG A 546 11.33 -3.30 7.18
CA ARG A 546 10.12 -3.19 7.98
C ARG A 546 10.11 -4.23 9.10
N VAL A 547 9.42 -3.93 10.20
CA VAL A 547 9.29 -4.81 11.35
C VAL A 547 7.84 -5.00 11.72
N CYS A 548 7.44 -6.22 12.11
CA CYS A 548 6.09 -6.43 12.66
C CYS A 548 6.06 -5.88 14.08
N ARG A 549 5.39 -4.75 14.28
CA ARG A 549 5.23 -4.12 15.58
C ARG A 549 3.84 -4.41 16.14
N VAL A 550 3.81 -4.92 17.36
CA VAL A 550 2.60 -5.03 18.17
C VAL A 550 2.63 -3.94 19.22
N THR A 551 1.61 -3.09 19.24
CA THR A 551 1.41 -2.06 20.26
C THR A 551 0.10 -2.34 20.99
N VAL A 552 0.15 -2.36 22.32
CA VAL A 552 -1.00 -2.51 23.20
C VAL A 552 -1.31 -1.15 23.80
N GLN A 553 -2.53 -0.68 23.61
CA GLN A 553 -2.98 0.65 24.03
C GLN A 553 -4.31 0.54 24.78
N GLU A 554 -4.61 1.52 25.63
CA GLU A 554 -5.99 1.71 26.09
C GLU A 554 -6.97 1.83 24.92
N LYS A 555 -8.21 1.35 25.12
CA LYS A 555 -9.29 1.59 24.17
C LYS A 555 -9.68 3.08 24.22
N LEU A 556 -9.66 3.71 23.06
CA LEU A 556 -10.15 5.06 22.82
C LEU A 556 -11.38 4.99 21.90
N TYR A 557 -12.16 6.07 21.89
CA TYR A 557 -13.40 6.16 21.14
C TYR A 557 -13.26 7.13 19.97
N TRP A 558 -13.89 6.81 18.84
CA TRP A 558 -13.80 7.63 17.63
C TRP A 558 -14.56 8.94 17.79
N LEU A 559 -14.12 9.98 17.09
CA LEU A 559 -14.82 11.28 17.05
C LEU A 559 -16.30 11.13 16.69
N GLU A 560 -16.64 10.15 15.87
CA GLU A 560 -17.98 9.85 15.36
C GLU A 560 -18.96 9.37 16.44
N GLU A 561 -18.44 8.87 17.58
CA GLU A 561 -19.24 8.35 18.70
C GLU A 561 -19.70 9.44 19.68
N LEU A 562 -19.34 10.70 19.44
CA LEU A 562 -19.82 11.83 20.24
C LEU A 562 -21.30 12.13 19.96
N LYS A 563 -22.00 12.63 20.98
CA LYS A 563 -23.46 12.72 20.97
C LYS A 563 -24.00 14.13 20.73
N THR A 564 -23.20 15.16 21.01
CA THR A 564 -23.68 16.54 20.88
C THR A 564 -22.66 17.45 20.18
N PRO A 565 -23.10 18.46 19.41
CA PRO A 565 -22.20 19.42 18.76
C PRO A 565 -21.23 20.11 19.73
N ARG A 566 -21.64 20.32 20.98
CA ARG A 566 -20.79 20.90 22.04
C ARG A 566 -19.65 19.96 22.42
N GLU A 567 -19.88 18.65 22.46
CA GLU A 567 -18.81 17.66 22.71
C GLU A 567 -17.78 17.67 21.59
N TYR A 568 -18.21 17.68 20.32
CA TYR A 568 -17.28 17.83 19.18
C TYR A 568 -16.45 19.10 19.29
N ALA A 569 -17.10 20.23 19.64
CA ALA A 569 -16.42 21.50 19.82
C ALA A 569 -15.38 21.43 20.95
N GLN A 570 -15.73 20.83 22.08
CA GLN A 570 -14.80 20.64 23.20
C GLN A 570 -13.60 19.76 22.80
N VAL A 571 -13.84 18.64 22.12
CA VAL A 571 -12.76 17.74 21.66
C VAL A 571 -11.82 18.45 20.69
N LEU A 572 -12.34 19.20 19.71
CA LEU A 572 -11.51 19.94 18.75
C LEU A 572 -10.64 21.02 19.43
N VAL A 573 -11.15 21.68 20.47
CA VAL A 573 -10.38 22.63 21.28
C VAL A 573 -9.34 21.93 22.15
N ASP A 574 -9.65 20.76 22.71
CA ASP A 574 -8.67 19.94 23.43
C ASP A 574 -7.52 19.52 22.49
N ILE A 575 -7.82 19.13 21.24
CA ILE A 575 -6.82 18.75 20.21
C ILE A 575 -5.87 19.90 19.90
N ALA A 576 -6.38 21.11 19.65
CA ALA A 576 -5.53 22.27 19.39
C ALA A 576 -4.62 22.61 20.60
N GLN A 577 -5.11 22.42 21.82
CA GLN A 577 -4.33 22.66 23.04
C GLN A 577 -3.23 21.61 23.25
N ILE A 578 -3.55 20.32 23.11
CA ILE A 578 -2.54 19.26 23.26
C ILE A 578 -1.53 19.30 22.11
N HIS A 579 -1.95 19.65 20.89
CA HIS A 579 -1.06 19.87 19.75
C HIS A 579 -0.02 20.96 20.03
N LYS A 580 -0.45 22.13 20.54
CA LYS A 580 0.48 23.17 21.02
C LYS A 580 1.45 22.62 22.06
N TRP A 581 0.91 21.92 23.05
CA TRP A 581 1.71 21.41 24.16
C TRP A 581 2.78 20.41 23.68
N VAL A 582 2.44 19.46 22.79
CA VAL A 582 3.44 18.53 22.21
C VAL A 582 4.43 19.23 21.29
N TYR A 583 4.00 20.28 20.59
CA TYR A 583 4.89 21.09 19.77
C TYR A 583 5.92 21.85 20.60
N ASP A 584 5.50 22.50 21.69
CA ASP A 584 6.38 23.38 22.48
C ASP A 584 7.33 22.61 23.40
N HIS A 585 6.85 21.51 23.99
CA HIS A 585 7.57 20.88 25.09
C HIS A 585 8.39 19.66 24.65
N PRO A 586 7.80 18.51 24.24
CA PRO A 586 8.58 17.39 23.73
C PRO A 586 9.14 17.64 22.31
N ARG A 587 8.78 18.79 21.71
CA ARG A 587 9.24 19.29 20.41
C ARG A 587 8.81 18.41 19.23
N ILE A 588 7.56 17.96 19.24
CA ILE A 588 7.00 17.00 18.29
C ILE A 588 6.07 17.72 17.31
N LEU A 589 6.22 17.43 16.01
CA LEU A 589 5.22 17.72 14.97
C LEU A 589 4.40 16.45 14.70
N HIS A 590 3.08 16.58 14.64
CA HIS A 590 2.21 15.41 14.48
C HIS A 590 2.21 14.91 13.03
N ARG A 591 2.04 15.83 12.08
CA ARG A 591 2.09 15.63 10.61
C ARG A 591 0.96 14.84 9.97
N ASP A 592 -0.04 14.43 10.75
CA ASP A 592 -1.15 13.61 10.29
C ASP A 592 -2.42 13.79 11.13
N ILE A 593 -2.77 15.03 11.44
CA ILE A 593 -4.04 15.33 12.10
C ILE A 593 -5.18 15.11 11.08
N SER A 594 -6.14 14.25 11.44
CA SER A 594 -7.32 13.93 10.65
C SER A 594 -8.48 13.57 11.58
N MET A 595 -9.72 13.47 11.07
CA MET A 595 -10.85 13.02 11.88
C MET A 595 -10.63 11.61 12.46
N GLY A 596 -9.91 10.72 11.74
CA GLY A 596 -9.60 9.37 12.22
C GLY A 596 -8.56 9.32 13.34
N ASN A 597 -7.69 10.33 13.43
CA ASN A 597 -6.64 10.40 14.46
C ASN A 597 -7.04 11.28 15.65
N ILE A 598 -8.20 11.94 15.57
CA ILE A 598 -8.84 12.63 16.68
C ILE A 598 -9.76 11.65 17.39
N MET A 599 -9.41 11.27 18.61
CA MET A 599 -10.20 10.37 19.44
C MET A 599 -10.70 11.09 20.69
N TRP A 600 -11.46 10.39 21.52
CA TRP A 600 -11.88 10.90 22.82
C TRP A 600 -11.92 9.80 23.88
N ARG A 601 -11.95 10.23 25.14
CA ARG A 601 -12.22 9.39 26.31
C ARG A 601 -13.00 10.16 27.37
N ARG A 602 -13.52 9.44 28.37
CA ARG A 602 -13.90 10.04 29.65
C ARG A 602 -12.76 9.87 30.64
N ASN A 603 -12.31 10.96 31.22
CA ASN A 603 -11.31 10.88 32.29
C ASN A 603 -11.95 10.35 33.59
N ARG A 604 -11.15 10.22 34.65
CA ARG A 604 -11.59 9.69 35.96
C ARG A 604 -12.71 10.49 36.63
N LEU A 605 -12.91 11.74 36.21
CA LEU A 605 -13.97 12.63 36.69
C LEU A 605 -15.24 12.55 35.81
N GLY A 606 -15.28 11.66 34.83
CA GLY A 606 -16.39 11.52 33.87
C GLY A 606 -16.39 12.57 32.76
N ILE A 607 -15.34 13.40 32.68
CA ILE A 607 -15.25 14.54 31.76
C ILE A 607 -14.73 14.06 30.41
N ILE A 608 -15.38 14.51 29.34
CA ILE A 608 -14.93 14.26 27.96
C ILE A 608 -13.65 15.03 27.69
N CYS A 609 -12.66 14.31 27.17
CA CYS A 609 -11.35 14.83 26.77
C CYS A 609 -11.04 14.36 25.35
N GLY A 610 -10.67 15.29 24.46
CA GLY A 610 -10.11 14.95 23.15
C GLY A 610 -8.72 14.35 23.29
N VAL A 611 -8.40 13.30 22.53
CA VAL A 611 -7.11 12.61 22.56
C VAL A 611 -6.50 12.65 21.17
N LEU A 612 -5.31 13.24 21.06
CA LEU A 612 -4.55 13.25 19.81
C LEU A 612 -3.82 11.91 19.69
N ASN A 613 -4.26 11.07 18.75
CA ASN A 613 -3.77 9.70 18.58
C ASN A 613 -2.93 9.55 17.29
N ASP A 614 -2.20 8.45 17.18
CA ASP A 614 -1.44 8.03 15.98
C ASP A 614 -0.23 8.92 15.63
N PHE A 615 0.84 8.79 16.41
CA PHE A 615 2.10 9.53 16.23
C PHE A 615 3.06 8.87 15.21
N ASP A 616 2.52 8.00 14.37
CA ASP A 616 3.28 7.13 13.49
C ASP A 616 3.98 7.83 12.31
N LEU A 617 3.54 9.04 11.99
CA LEU A 617 4.13 9.93 10.98
C LEU A 617 4.80 11.17 11.60
N SER A 618 4.88 11.22 12.94
CA SER A 618 5.46 12.34 13.67
C SER A 618 6.97 12.45 13.49
N SER A 619 7.49 13.64 13.76
CA SER A 619 8.94 13.90 13.81
C SER A 619 9.26 14.96 14.85
N TYR A 620 10.53 15.07 15.25
CA TYR A 620 10.93 16.22 16.06
C TYR A 620 11.03 17.47 15.18
N ARG A 621 10.59 18.61 15.70
CA ARG A 621 10.59 19.88 14.95
C ARG A 621 12.00 20.43 14.67
N ASP A 622 12.99 19.95 15.42
CA ASP A 622 14.39 20.38 15.31
C ASP A 622 15.21 19.48 14.37
N ASP A 623 14.64 18.38 13.89
CA ASP A 623 15.32 17.48 12.97
C ASP A 623 15.42 18.17 11.59
N SER A 624 16.65 18.41 11.13
CA SER A 624 16.95 19.08 9.86
C SER A 624 16.71 18.22 8.62
N GLY A 625 16.32 16.96 8.80
CA GLY A 625 16.06 16.02 7.72
C GLY A 625 14.57 15.89 7.41
N ALA A 626 14.20 15.92 6.13
CA ALA A 626 12.97 15.28 5.68
C ALA A 626 13.10 13.78 5.98
N THR A 627 12.60 13.35 7.15
CA THR A 627 12.73 11.96 7.62
C THR A 627 12.03 10.96 6.69
N SER A 628 11.16 11.42 5.79
CA SER A 628 10.54 10.64 4.72
C SER A 628 10.84 11.23 3.34
N ARG A 629 11.28 10.38 2.40
CA ARG A 629 11.22 10.69 0.95
C ARG A 629 9.79 10.74 0.42
N HIS A 630 8.84 10.26 1.22
CA HIS A 630 7.43 10.17 0.90
C HIS A 630 6.64 11.29 1.57
N ARG A 631 5.62 11.79 0.86
CA ARG A 631 4.62 12.72 1.40
C ARG A 631 3.83 12.01 2.49
N THR A 632 3.79 12.61 3.68
CA THR A 632 3.10 12.05 4.86
C THR A 632 1.84 12.86 5.14
N GLY A 633 0.75 12.17 5.44
CA GLY A 633 -0.49 12.78 5.91
C GLY A 633 -1.72 12.32 5.12
N THR A 634 -2.88 12.48 5.73
CA THR A 634 -4.18 12.16 5.14
C THR A 634 -4.59 13.25 4.14
N ARG A 635 -4.64 12.94 2.83
CA ARG A 635 -4.79 13.92 1.72
C ARG A 635 -5.83 15.02 1.92
N PRO A 636 -7.10 14.72 2.26
CA PRO A 636 -8.12 15.74 2.54
C PRO A 636 -7.73 16.75 3.62
N TYR A 637 -6.90 16.35 4.59
CA TYR A 637 -6.47 17.17 5.73
C TYR A 637 -5.07 17.77 5.54
N MET A 638 -4.26 17.27 4.61
CA MET A 638 -2.92 17.85 4.35
C MET A 638 -3.02 19.32 3.91
N SER A 639 -2.15 20.18 4.45
CA SER A 639 -1.97 21.54 3.96
C SER A 639 -1.66 21.56 2.46
N PHE A 640 -2.20 22.53 1.72
CA PHE A 640 -2.00 22.57 0.27
C PHE A 640 -0.53 22.76 -0.14
N GLU A 641 0.26 23.45 0.70
CA GLU A 641 1.69 23.59 0.45
C GLU A 641 2.40 22.24 0.49
N LEU A 642 1.96 21.29 1.33
CA LEU A 642 2.53 19.94 1.44
C LEU A 642 2.14 19.03 0.27
N LEU A 643 1.15 19.42 -0.54
CA LEU A 643 0.67 18.66 -1.70
C LEU A 643 1.52 18.86 -2.96
N LYS A 644 2.56 19.70 -2.91
CA LYS A 644 3.49 19.95 -4.01
C LYS A 644 4.94 19.74 -3.56
N ASN A 645 5.69 18.92 -4.29
CA ASN A 645 7.11 18.76 -4.05
C ASN A 645 7.89 19.94 -4.65
N ASP A 646 9.11 20.17 -4.17
CA ASP A 646 10.03 21.10 -4.79
C ASP A 646 10.51 20.62 -6.17
N LYS A 647 11.34 21.43 -6.84
CA LYS A 647 11.85 21.15 -8.20
C LYS A 647 12.69 19.87 -8.25
N GLU A 648 13.29 19.48 -7.13
CA GLU A 648 14.09 18.27 -6.98
C GLU A 648 13.24 17.06 -6.52
N GLY A 649 11.92 17.22 -6.45
CA GLY A 649 10.98 16.16 -6.06
C GLY A 649 10.91 15.91 -4.55
N ARG A 650 11.50 16.77 -3.71
CA ARG A 650 11.49 16.63 -2.25
C ARG A 650 10.21 17.24 -1.66
N PRO A 651 9.63 16.63 -0.61
CA PRO A 651 8.50 17.22 0.08
C PRO A 651 8.91 18.50 0.82
N PRO A 652 8.04 19.52 0.92
CA PRO A 652 8.31 20.72 1.72
C PRO A 652 8.48 20.40 3.19
N GLN A 653 9.19 21.29 3.91
CA GLN A 653 9.28 21.19 5.37
C GLN A 653 7.90 21.33 6.01
N HIS A 654 7.56 20.39 6.89
CA HIS A 654 6.33 20.45 7.66
C HIS A 654 6.49 21.44 8.83
N LEU A 655 5.55 22.39 8.96
CA LEU A 655 5.52 23.43 9.98
C LEU A 655 4.29 23.23 10.89
N TYR A 656 4.33 23.73 12.12
CA TYR A 656 3.21 23.56 13.05
C TYR A 656 1.88 24.14 12.52
N ARG A 657 1.93 25.21 11.72
CA ARG A 657 0.74 25.79 11.10
C ARG A 657 0.09 24.86 10.07
N HIS A 658 0.84 23.90 9.51
CA HIS A 658 0.28 22.89 8.62
C HIS A 658 -0.60 21.93 9.41
N ASP A 659 -0.20 21.53 10.61
CA ASP A 659 -1.07 20.79 11.54
C ASP A 659 -2.30 21.62 11.96
N LEU A 660 -2.16 22.93 12.19
CA LEU A 660 -3.32 23.82 12.43
C LEU A 660 -4.27 23.91 11.22
N GLU A 661 -3.72 23.91 10.00
CA GLU A 661 -4.51 23.86 8.76
C GLU A 661 -5.27 22.53 8.66
N SER A 662 -4.64 21.42 9.05
CA SER A 662 -5.28 20.11 9.16
C SER A 662 -6.44 20.11 10.16
N ILE A 663 -6.30 20.79 11.31
CA ILE A 663 -7.42 20.98 12.26
C ILE A 663 -8.55 21.79 11.60
N LEU A 664 -8.24 22.87 10.89
CA LEU A 664 -9.25 23.63 10.13
C LEU A 664 -10.00 22.73 9.13
N TYR A 665 -9.28 21.88 8.38
CA TYR A 665 -9.92 20.95 7.45
C TYR A 665 -10.76 19.88 8.16
N ALA A 666 -10.34 19.40 9.34
CA ALA A 666 -11.15 18.51 10.16
C ALA A 666 -12.45 19.17 10.61
N VAL A 667 -12.41 20.43 11.06
CA VAL A 667 -13.63 21.19 11.36
C VAL A 667 -14.48 21.40 10.10
N LEU A 668 -13.88 21.73 8.97
CA LEU A 668 -14.59 21.97 7.72
C LEU A 668 -15.34 20.71 7.23
N LEU A 669 -14.64 19.58 7.13
CA LEU A 669 -15.20 18.32 6.65
C LEU A 669 -16.24 17.75 7.62
N LEU A 670 -15.98 17.79 8.93
CA LEU A 670 -16.97 17.41 9.95
C LEU A 670 -18.26 18.22 9.79
N THR A 671 -18.14 19.54 9.73
CA THR A 671 -19.31 20.43 9.82
C THR A 671 -20.05 20.60 8.50
N ARG A 672 -19.45 20.23 7.36
CA ARG A 672 -20.05 20.35 6.02
C ARG A 672 -20.48 19.03 5.42
N CYS A 673 -19.74 17.95 5.70
CA CYS A 673 -20.00 16.62 5.16
C CYS A 673 -20.69 15.70 6.16
N HIS A 674 -21.05 16.16 7.37
CA HIS A 674 -21.70 15.31 8.37
C HIS A 674 -22.78 16.03 9.16
N GLN A 675 -23.71 15.27 9.72
CA GLN A 675 -24.70 15.72 10.70
C GLN A 675 -24.99 14.61 11.71
N LEU A 676 -25.58 14.94 12.86
CA LEU A 676 -26.09 13.91 13.77
C LEU A 676 -27.49 13.48 13.34
N ASP A 677 -27.74 12.18 13.29
CA ASP A 677 -29.06 11.63 12.98
C ASP A 677 -30.05 11.93 14.11
N GLY A 678 -30.96 12.87 13.85
CA GLY A 678 -32.00 13.27 14.78
C GLY A 678 -33.21 12.33 14.83
N THR A 679 -33.20 11.21 14.10
CA THR A 679 -34.27 10.21 14.12
C THR A 679 -34.07 9.13 15.18
N LEU A 680 -32.88 9.06 15.78
CA LEU A 680 -32.53 8.09 16.82
C LEU A 680 -33.14 8.45 18.19
N PRO A 681 -33.42 7.45 19.04
CA PRO A 681 -33.92 7.67 20.39
C PRO A 681 -33.01 8.58 21.24
N GLU A 682 -33.60 9.26 22.21
CA GLU A 682 -32.87 10.14 23.12
C GLU A 682 -31.76 9.37 23.87
N GLY A 683 -30.50 9.73 23.60
CA GLY A 683 -29.31 9.07 24.15
C GLY A 683 -28.51 8.23 23.14
N GLU A 684 -29.07 7.97 21.96
CA GLU A 684 -28.40 7.41 20.79
C GLU A 684 -28.13 8.53 19.78
N SER A 685 -26.94 8.54 19.18
CA SER A 685 -26.54 9.52 18.17
C SER A 685 -25.53 8.87 17.27
N GLN A 686 -25.77 8.96 15.96
CA GLN A 686 -24.86 8.50 14.93
C GLN A 686 -24.50 9.70 14.06
N LEU A 687 -23.20 9.90 13.84
CA LEU A 687 -22.72 10.83 12.84
C LEU A 687 -23.00 10.22 11.46
N VAL A 688 -23.78 10.90 10.64
CA VAL A 688 -24.10 10.46 9.28
C VAL A 688 -23.50 11.40 8.27
N HIS A 689 -23.00 10.84 7.16
CA HIS A 689 -22.47 11.61 6.05
C HIS A 689 -23.59 12.39 5.34
N VAL A 690 -23.26 13.61 4.91
CA VAL A 690 -24.10 14.52 4.14
C VAL A 690 -23.32 14.90 2.91
N ALA A 691 -23.82 14.51 1.74
CA ALA A 691 -23.17 14.76 0.46
C ALA A 691 -22.80 16.24 0.28
N CYS A 692 -21.51 16.50 0.10
CA CYS A 692 -20.94 17.77 -0.26
C CYS A 692 -19.99 17.55 -1.46
N PRO A 693 -20.51 17.50 -2.71
CA PRO A 693 -19.74 17.03 -3.86
C PRO A 693 -18.36 17.71 -4.04
N LYS A 694 -18.25 19.00 -3.70
CA LYS A 694 -16.99 19.74 -3.77
C LYS A 694 -15.93 19.21 -2.78
N LEU A 695 -16.33 18.89 -1.55
CA LEU A 695 -15.42 18.43 -0.50
C LEU A 695 -15.24 16.91 -0.52
N ASP A 696 -16.30 16.15 -0.83
CA ASP A 696 -16.22 14.69 -0.99
C ASP A 696 -15.22 14.30 -2.08
N GLY A 697 -15.14 15.10 -3.15
CA GLY A 697 -14.15 14.94 -4.21
C GLY A 697 -12.69 15.04 -3.74
N TRP A 698 -12.39 15.74 -2.64
CA TRP A 698 -11.02 15.96 -2.19
C TRP A 698 -10.28 14.67 -1.84
N VAL A 699 -11.00 13.63 -1.44
CA VAL A 699 -10.44 12.31 -1.13
C VAL A 699 -9.85 11.65 -2.37
N TYR A 700 -10.49 11.85 -3.52
CA TYR A 700 -10.18 11.19 -4.79
C TYR A 700 -9.25 12.01 -5.70
N LEU A 701 -9.11 13.31 -5.45
CA LEU A 701 -8.29 14.18 -6.27
C LEU A 701 -6.80 13.79 -6.20
N PRO A 702 -6.11 13.72 -7.36
CA PRO A 702 -4.66 13.75 -7.42
C PRO A 702 -4.10 14.96 -6.69
N CYS A 703 -2.88 14.85 -6.17
CA CYS A 703 -2.36 15.86 -5.25
C CYS A 703 -2.21 17.26 -5.86
N ASP A 704 -1.83 17.35 -7.14
CA ASP A 704 -1.74 18.61 -7.88
C ASP A 704 -3.11 19.29 -8.02
N LYS A 705 -4.15 18.51 -8.32
CA LYS A 705 -5.54 18.99 -8.40
C LYS A 705 -6.07 19.41 -7.03
N LEU A 706 -5.85 18.59 -6.01
CA LEU A 706 -6.25 18.90 -4.65
C LEU A 706 -5.55 20.17 -4.11
N GLN A 707 -4.27 20.35 -4.44
CA GLN A 707 -3.53 21.56 -4.11
C GLN A 707 -4.18 22.79 -4.73
N SER A 708 -4.52 22.74 -6.02
CA SER A 708 -5.17 23.85 -6.72
C SER A 708 -6.55 24.19 -6.13
N GLU A 709 -7.35 23.19 -5.79
CA GLU A 709 -8.66 23.38 -5.14
C GLU A 709 -8.55 24.06 -3.77
N LYS A 710 -7.57 23.64 -2.95
CA LYS A 710 -7.31 24.22 -1.64
C LYS A 710 -6.71 25.63 -1.71
N GLU A 711 -5.83 25.88 -2.68
CA GLU A 711 -5.32 27.21 -2.95
C GLU A 711 -6.46 28.16 -3.36
N LEU A 712 -7.33 27.72 -4.27
CA LEU A 712 -8.52 28.47 -4.68
C LEU A 712 -9.48 28.73 -3.52
N PHE A 713 -9.63 27.77 -2.60
CA PHE A 713 -10.42 27.92 -1.39
C PHE A 713 -9.96 29.14 -0.56
N PHE A 714 -8.65 29.38 -0.42
CA PHE A 714 -8.15 30.55 0.31
C PHE A 714 -8.20 31.86 -0.49
N ILE A 715 -8.14 31.81 -1.82
CA ILE A 715 -8.11 33.01 -2.70
C ILE A 715 -9.52 33.58 -2.97
N THR A 716 -10.54 32.74 -3.11
CA THR A 716 -11.91 33.16 -3.48
C THR A 716 -12.62 33.97 -2.40
N SER A 717 -13.23 35.11 -2.74
CA SER A 717 -13.90 35.99 -1.78
C SER A 717 -15.23 35.36 -1.31
N ASP A 718 -15.25 34.91 -0.07
CA ASP A 718 -16.40 34.31 0.65
C ASP A 718 -16.81 32.91 0.15
N PRO A 719 -16.14 31.84 0.62
CA PRO A 719 -16.75 30.53 0.55
C PRO A 719 -17.99 30.61 1.44
N ASN A 720 -19.19 30.47 0.86
CA ASN A 720 -20.43 30.32 1.61
C ASN A 720 -20.37 28.99 2.43
N ILE A 721 -19.58 28.98 3.52
CA ILE A 721 -19.32 27.82 4.37
C ILE A 721 -20.45 27.77 5.41
N GLU A 722 -21.59 27.25 4.99
CA GLU A 722 -22.73 27.01 5.89
C GLU A 722 -22.62 25.61 6.49
N PRO A 723 -22.42 25.42 7.80
CA PRO A 723 -22.46 24.08 8.38
C PRO A 723 -23.81 23.37 8.13
N THR A 724 -23.81 22.05 8.26
CA THR A 724 -25.06 21.25 8.33
C THR A 724 -25.90 21.68 9.54
N THR A 725 -27.17 21.28 9.54
CA THR A 725 -28.16 21.75 10.52
C THR A 725 -27.71 21.57 11.96
N THR A 726 -27.17 20.40 12.31
CA THR A 726 -26.73 20.08 13.67
C THR A 726 -25.45 20.83 14.06
N PHE A 727 -24.60 21.16 13.10
CA PHE A 727 -23.32 21.84 13.34
C PHE A 727 -23.33 23.35 13.06
N LYS A 728 -24.50 23.98 12.91
CA LYS A 728 -24.65 25.45 12.70
C LYS A 728 -23.84 26.30 13.67
N GLY A 729 -23.66 25.84 14.92
CA GLY A 729 -22.85 26.52 15.94
C GLY A 729 -21.36 26.71 15.58
N PHE A 730 -20.82 25.96 14.61
CA PHE A 730 -19.45 26.09 14.13
C PHE A 730 -19.25 27.21 13.09
N LYS A 731 -20.31 27.81 12.57
CA LYS A 731 -20.22 28.88 11.57
C LYS A 731 -19.30 30.05 11.98
N PRO A 732 -19.33 30.54 13.23
CA PRO A 732 -18.40 31.58 13.69
C PRO A 732 -16.94 31.12 13.70
N TRP A 733 -16.68 29.85 14.01
CA TRP A 733 -15.32 29.28 14.01
C TRP A 733 -14.76 29.25 12.59
N LEU A 734 -15.50 28.64 11.66
CA LEU A 734 -15.11 28.53 10.26
C LEU A 734 -14.80 29.90 9.67
N LYS A 735 -15.65 30.91 9.91
CA LYS A 735 -15.39 32.29 9.45
C LYS A 735 -14.10 32.88 9.99
N ARG A 736 -13.83 32.72 11.30
CA ARG A 736 -12.64 33.28 11.94
C ARG A 736 -11.37 32.55 11.51
N LEU A 737 -11.37 31.22 11.54
CA LEU A 737 -10.23 30.40 11.12
C LEU A 737 -9.92 30.61 9.64
N TYR A 738 -10.94 30.60 8.78
CA TYR A 738 -10.77 30.89 7.34
C TYR A 738 -10.14 32.25 7.11
N LYS A 739 -10.67 33.31 7.76
CA LYS A 739 -10.14 34.67 7.65
C LYS A 739 -8.67 34.74 8.09
N MET A 740 -8.31 34.04 9.16
CA MET A 740 -6.96 33.98 9.70
C MET A 740 -5.97 33.43 8.67
N PHE A 741 -6.24 32.24 8.12
CA PHE A 741 -5.39 31.63 7.09
C PHE A 741 -5.36 32.44 5.80
N ARG A 742 -6.51 32.90 5.30
CA ARG A 742 -6.59 33.77 4.10
C ARG A 742 -5.73 35.02 4.25
N THR A 743 -5.78 35.69 5.41
CA THR A 743 -4.99 36.90 5.65
C THR A 743 -3.50 36.56 5.64
N GLY A 744 -3.10 35.44 6.24
CA GLY A 744 -1.73 34.94 6.20
C GLY A 744 -1.22 34.65 4.79
N PHE A 745 -1.99 33.90 3.99
CA PHE A 745 -1.61 33.59 2.61
C PHE A 745 -1.58 34.84 1.71
N LYS A 746 -2.50 35.80 1.94
CA LYS A 746 -2.46 37.10 1.24
C LYS A 746 -1.19 37.88 1.58
N ALA A 747 -0.78 37.90 2.85
CA ALA A 747 0.46 38.55 3.28
C ALA A 747 1.70 37.87 2.64
N GLN A 748 1.68 36.54 2.52
CA GLN A 748 2.73 35.78 1.82
C GLN A 748 2.82 36.16 0.34
N SER A 749 1.68 36.20 -0.37
CA SER A 749 1.64 36.63 -1.78
C SER A 749 2.20 38.03 -1.94
N MET A 750 1.74 38.99 -1.12
CA MET A 750 2.21 40.38 -1.15
C MET A 750 3.71 40.51 -0.92
N PHE A 751 4.27 39.70 -0.01
CA PHE A 751 5.71 39.69 0.24
C PHE A 751 6.51 39.20 -0.97
N PHE A 752 6.03 38.15 -1.66
CA PHE A 752 6.69 37.63 -2.85
C PHE A 752 6.54 38.56 -4.06
N ASP A 753 5.40 39.22 -4.22
CA ASP A 753 5.19 40.23 -5.27
C ASP A 753 6.18 41.40 -5.07
N GLN A 754 6.29 41.93 -3.84
CA GLN A 754 7.23 43.01 -3.50
C GLN A 754 8.71 42.60 -3.62
N SER A 755 9.05 41.35 -3.31
CA SER A 755 10.43 40.86 -3.43
C SER A 755 10.83 40.59 -4.88
N GLY A 756 9.88 40.28 -5.76
CA GLY A 756 10.09 40.18 -7.20
C GLY A 756 10.38 41.54 -7.85
N ASP A 757 9.65 42.58 -7.44
CA ASP A 757 9.83 43.96 -7.94
C ASP A 757 11.20 44.55 -7.55
N ILE A 758 11.72 44.26 -6.35
CA ILE A 758 13.04 44.73 -5.89
C ILE A 758 14.20 44.08 -6.69
N ALA A 759 14.03 42.84 -7.16
CA ALA A 759 15.03 42.16 -7.97
C ALA A 759 15.09 42.69 -9.42
N GLU A 760 13.97 43.21 -9.95
CA GLU A 760 13.93 43.90 -11.24
C GLU A 760 14.52 45.32 -11.16
N GLU A 761 14.23 46.10 -10.11
CA GLU A 761 14.81 47.45 -9.91
C GLU A 761 16.32 47.43 -9.65
N ALA A 762 16.86 46.37 -9.04
CA ALA A 762 18.31 46.23 -8.80
C ALA A 762 19.13 45.85 -10.06
N SER A 763 18.49 45.58 -11.20
CA SER A 763 19.16 45.11 -12.42
C SER A 763 19.69 46.23 -13.33
N ALA A 764 19.43 47.50 -13.03
CA ALA A 764 19.94 48.63 -13.80
C ALA A 764 21.04 49.38 -13.01
N PRO A 765 22.34 49.18 -13.31
CA PRO A 765 23.36 50.05 -12.77
C PRO A 765 23.21 51.46 -13.38
N PRO A 766 23.29 52.55 -12.60
CA PRO A 766 23.32 53.88 -13.17
C PRO A 766 24.61 54.05 -14.01
N PRO A 767 24.58 54.88 -15.07
CA PRO A 767 25.77 55.16 -15.87
C PRO A 767 26.86 55.79 -15.00
N VAL A 768 28.06 55.23 -15.08
CA VAL A 768 29.26 55.70 -14.37
C VAL A 768 29.69 57.03 -14.97
N ASP A 769 29.47 58.13 -14.26
CA ASP A 769 30.05 59.44 -14.59
C ASP A 769 31.49 59.48 -14.05
N GLN A 770 32.45 59.77 -14.93
CA GLN A 770 33.89 59.52 -14.69
C GLN A 770 34.63 60.62 -13.92
N PHE A 771 33.92 61.55 -13.27
CA PHE A 771 34.58 62.63 -12.52
C PHE A 771 33.79 63.01 -11.28
N LEU A 772 34.13 62.43 -10.12
CA LEU A 772 34.00 63.05 -8.79
C LEU A 772 34.70 62.19 -7.70
N PRO A 773 35.61 62.74 -6.89
CA PRO A 773 36.22 62.04 -5.77
C PRO A 773 35.56 62.43 -4.44
N ILE A 774 34.62 61.63 -3.94
CA ILE A 774 34.18 61.69 -2.53
C ILE A 774 33.92 60.26 -2.04
N ALA A 775 34.67 59.86 -1.01
CA ALA A 775 34.42 58.63 -0.26
C ALA A 775 33.10 58.77 0.52
N ILE A 776 32.07 58.04 0.11
CA ILE A 776 30.86 57.80 0.90
C ILE A 776 30.99 56.37 1.43
N GLU A 777 30.94 56.21 2.76
CA GLU A 777 30.87 54.90 3.41
C GLU A 777 29.67 54.13 2.87
N TYR A 778 29.92 53.06 2.12
CA TYR A 778 28.90 52.14 1.65
C TYR A 778 28.43 51.29 2.83
N THR A 779 27.31 51.67 3.45
CA THR A 779 26.58 50.78 4.33
C THR A 779 25.78 49.82 3.43
N PRO A 780 26.05 48.50 3.42
CA PRO A 780 25.27 47.59 2.59
C PRO A 780 23.79 47.66 3.01
N PRO A 781 22.84 47.59 2.05
CA PRO A 781 21.43 47.53 2.37
C PRO A 781 21.18 46.40 3.36
N GLN A 782 20.46 46.68 4.46
CA GLN A 782 19.96 45.62 5.33
C GLN A 782 19.19 44.62 4.47
N ALA A 783 19.55 43.34 4.56
CA ALA A 783 18.81 42.28 3.87
C ALA A 783 17.32 42.42 4.23
N PRO A 784 16.39 42.37 3.26
CA PRO A 784 14.96 42.44 3.55
C PRO A 784 14.60 41.35 4.55
N ALA A 785 13.80 41.70 5.56
CA ALA A 785 13.39 40.78 6.61
C ALA A 785 12.75 39.52 5.98
N LEU A 786 13.29 38.34 6.30
CA LEU A 786 12.76 37.06 5.82
C LEU A 786 11.30 36.89 6.25
N PHE A 787 10.43 36.49 5.31
CA PHE A 787 9.04 36.17 5.61
C PHE A 787 8.94 35.02 6.62
N ASN A 788 8.19 35.22 7.70
CA ASN A 788 7.99 34.18 8.71
C ASN A 788 6.99 33.14 8.19
N HIS A 789 7.52 32.09 7.53
CA HIS A 789 6.73 30.97 7.04
C HIS A 789 6.12 30.13 8.17
N HIS A 790 6.60 30.16 9.40
CA HIS A 790 6.00 29.38 10.49
C HIS A 790 4.61 29.91 10.89
N THR A 791 4.39 31.21 10.75
CA THR A 791 3.18 31.88 11.25
C THR A 791 2.44 32.67 10.18
N LEU A 792 2.88 32.60 8.91
CA LEU A 792 2.39 33.45 7.81
C LEU A 792 2.42 34.94 8.19
N ALA A 793 3.61 35.45 8.55
CA ALA A 793 3.83 36.80 9.07
C ALA A 793 2.98 37.12 10.32
N GLY A 794 2.91 36.16 11.25
CA GLY A 794 2.21 36.30 12.52
C GLY A 794 0.68 36.21 12.40
N ASN A 795 0.12 35.85 11.25
CA ASN A 795 -1.33 35.75 11.08
C ASN A 795 -1.90 34.43 11.63
N VAL A 796 -1.14 33.34 11.57
CA VAL A 796 -1.54 32.01 12.05
C VAL A 796 -0.65 31.64 13.22
N ASP A 797 -1.25 31.60 14.41
CA ASP A 797 -0.62 31.14 15.65
C ASP A 797 -1.68 30.51 16.58
N TYR A 798 -1.22 29.84 17.63
CA TYR A 798 -2.11 29.14 18.56
C TYR A 798 -3.05 30.07 19.34
N VAL A 799 -2.61 31.29 19.69
CA VAL A 799 -3.42 32.24 20.48
C VAL A 799 -4.62 32.67 19.64
N LYS A 800 -4.40 33.05 18.38
CA LYS A 800 -5.46 33.42 17.45
C LYS A 800 -6.35 32.23 17.11
N PHE A 801 -5.77 31.04 16.90
CA PHE A 801 -6.52 29.83 16.60
C PHE A 801 -7.47 29.46 17.75
N LEU A 802 -6.97 29.40 18.99
CA LEU A 802 -7.78 29.06 20.16
C LEU A 802 -8.75 30.17 20.53
N GLY A 803 -8.35 31.44 20.40
CA GLY A 803 -9.25 32.58 20.56
C GLY A 803 -10.43 32.55 19.59
N ALA A 804 -10.22 32.04 18.37
CA ALA A 804 -11.31 31.83 17.41
C ALA A 804 -12.28 30.71 17.81
N CYS A 805 -11.83 29.72 18.59
CA CYS A 805 -12.59 28.54 18.98
C CYS A 805 -13.05 28.53 20.45
N ARG A 806 -12.75 29.58 21.23
CA ARG A 806 -12.94 29.60 22.70
C ARG A 806 -14.38 29.44 23.20
N SER A 807 -15.37 29.72 22.35
CA SER A 807 -16.80 29.65 22.72
C SER A 807 -17.63 28.94 21.66
N PHE A 808 -18.64 28.22 22.12
CA PHE A 808 -19.59 27.49 21.29
C PHE A 808 -21.01 27.74 21.80
N GLY A 809 -21.93 28.14 20.91
CA GLY A 809 -23.31 28.44 21.31
C GLY A 809 -23.47 29.62 22.29
N GLY A 810 -22.48 30.52 22.37
CA GLY A 810 -22.49 31.65 23.33
C GLY A 810 -21.86 31.33 24.70
N GLU A 811 -21.50 30.07 24.94
CA GLU A 811 -20.85 29.62 26.18
C GLU A 811 -19.37 29.34 25.95
N SER A 812 -18.53 29.63 26.94
CA SER A 812 -17.12 29.28 26.91
C SER A 812 -16.92 27.76 26.93
N LEU A 813 -15.95 27.29 26.16
CA LEU A 813 -15.42 25.93 26.26
C LEU A 813 -14.32 25.86 27.31
N ARG A 814 -14.04 24.66 27.80
CA ARG A 814 -13.02 24.48 28.84
C ARG A 814 -11.63 24.52 28.22
N LEU A 815 -10.84 25.51 28.62
CA LEU A 815 -9.40 25.51 28.41
C LEU A 815 -8.72 24.63 29.48
N ARG A 816 -7.80 23.80 29.03
CA ARG A 816 -7.06 22.79 29.79
C ARG A 816 -5.60 23.20 29.97
N ASN A 817 -5.05 23.88 28.97
CA ASN A 817 -3.68 24.38 29.00
C ASN A 817 -3.62 25.76 29.66
N TYR A 818 -3.21 25.81 30.93
CA TYR A 818 -3.14 27.04 31.71
C TYR A 818 -2.10 28.06 31.23
N GLN A 819 -1.07 27.65 30.47
CA GLN A 819 -0.11 28.59 29.88
C GLN A 819 -0.77 29.54 28.87
N LEU A 820 -1.85 29.08 28.22
CA LEU A 820 -2.64 29.89 27.29
C LEU A 820 -3.60 30.85 28.00
N VAL A 821 -3.82 30.67 29.31
CA VAL A 821 -4.67 31.55 30.13
C VAL A 821 -3.85 32.75 30.63
N LEU A 822 -2.54 32.57 30.86
CA LEU A 822 -1.65 33.61 31.38
C LEU A 822 -1.19 34.61 30.31
N ASP A 823 -1.03 34.18 29.05
CA ASP A 823 -0.66 35.08 27.94
C ASP A 823 -1.78 36.11 27.58
N GLU A 824 -3.00 35.97 28.12
CA GLU A 824 -4.11 36.93 27.91
C GLU A 824 -4.20 38.01 29.02
N GLU A 825 -3.50 37.85 30.15
CA GLU A 825 -3.47 38.85 31.25
C GLU A 825 -2.27 39.81 31.18
N THR A 826 -1.36 39.62 30.22
CA THR A 826 -0.23 40.52 29.93
C THR A 826 -0.37 41.16 28.56
#